data_AF-A0A0G2EQC0-F1
#
_entry.id   AF-A0A0G2EQC0-F1
#
_cell.length_a   1.000
_cell.length_b   1.000
_cell.length_c   1.000
_cell.angle_alpha   90.00
_cell.angle_beta   90.00
_cell.angle_gamma   90.00
#
_symmetry.space_group_name_H-M   'P 1'
#
loop_
_entity.id
_entity.type
_entity.pdbx_description
1 polymer ?
#
loop_
_entity_poly.entity_id
_entity_poly.type
_entity_poly.pdbx_seq_one_letter_code
_entity_poly.pdbx_strand_id
1 'polypeptide(L)'
;MPPKKEVKQEKVLLGRPGNNLKSGIVGLANVGKSTLFQAITKCSLGNPANFPYATIDPEEARVIVPDPRFDWLCEQYKPKSQVPANLTIYDIAGLTRGASTGAGLGNSFLSHIRAVDAIFQVVRCFDDAEIIHVEGDVNPTRDLDIISEELRIKDIEFVEKAKDALSKRTRIGGQSLEMKKLKEEEATVDKILQWLKDGKDVRKGDWTPKEVEAINPLFLLTAKPVVYLVNLSEKDYLRQKNKHLPKVMEWMKTNSPGDPIIPISVAFEDRLTRFDSDAEAEEECKKLGTKSSLPKVITTMRQSLNLGSFFTTGPDEVRQWTIRKGTKAPQAAGVIHTDFEKTFIQCIVYNYATLKEYGDEAAVKAAGKVMTKEKADLGSQATTMSPKQRQTVTAPLGEADIRPKNPLQSDFEDTASMDSDERFLNALGYKQTLHRQWKLFDSFAASFAALYFVGGIRVTFSIGIGAGGPAAYWSSYLVTCIFVFITAAVLAEICSALPAAGSIYFWAAEAGGRRYGRLFGFIVAWWSTTAWTTFVAAECQGAANFLLSEISVFNLPFPTDTSNIKFRAVQWIVSELILFISIGANYLSPSKYRLIFRVATYVILLDFLLNIIWLPIAVSKSYGFQSAEFVFTQTYNETGAPPVWNWMLSYFVTAGILVGFEASGHISEETKNASLTAARGIFSSAVASAVLGFPVVILFLFCTPDLNTLYALNAPQPFVSLYAMTLGKGGHVVMNIICILGLMLNTTVAGVASSRLIWAVARDGVLPFSGWISQVSANKEPRNAVTVMLIVAALLLCTILPSAVAFTSLISAAAVPTITAYALICFGRVFITPHEFKNARWSLGRWSRPLTLIALIWNTYLAAVLFSPIQFPVSAETFNYSSVIFGAITIFGLLSWLFTPEDRWLPAARLGKIREIDAALNESTSSSP
;
A
#
# COMPACT_ATOMS: atom_id res chain seq x y z
N MET A 1 46.80 -6.42 46.64
CA MET A 1 45.68 -6.08 45.73
C MET A 1 44.70 -7.24 45.72
N PRO A 2 43.37 -7.02 45.67
CA PRO A 2 42.44 -8.08 45.26
C PRO A 2 42.73 -8.48 43.80
N PRO A 3 42.45 -9.73 43.39
CA PRO A 3 42.57 -10.11 41.99
C PRO A 3 41.64 -9.24 41.13
N LYS A 4 42.14 -8.76 39.99
CA LYS A 4 41.29 -8.11 38.98
C LYS A 4 40.19 -9.10 38.60
N LYS A 5 38.92 -8.75 38.81
CA LYS A 5 37.80 -9.48 38.19
C LYS A 5 38.06 -9.53 36.69
N GLU A 6 38.05 -10.72 36.10
CA GLU A 6 38.04 -10.85 34.65
C GLU A 6 36.82 -10.12 34.11
N VAL A 7 37.07 -9.08 33.31
CA VAL A 7 36.00 -8.37 32.61
C VAL A 7 35.53 -9.30 31.50
N LYS A 8 34.48 -10.07 31.77
CA LYS A 8 33.74 -10.80 30.74
C LYS A 8 33.28 -9.80 29.69
N GLN A 9 33.98 -9.75 28.56
CA GLN A 9 33.56 -8.96 27.41
C GLN A 9 32.24 -9.52 26.90
N GLU A 10 31.25 -8.66 26.67
CA GLU A 10 29.97 -9.09 26.08
C GLU A 10 30.24 -9.56 24.65
N LYS A 11 29.91 -10.83 24.37
CA LYS A 11 30.21 -11.44 23.06
C LYS A 11 29.21 -10.97 22.02
N VAL A 12 29.55 -9.89 21.31
CA VAL A 12 28.80 -9.39 20.16
C VAL A 12 28.60 -10.53 19.16
N LEU A 13 27.35 -10.72 18.72
CA LEU A 13 26.98 -11.79 17.80
C LEU A 13 27.09 -11.33 16.35
N LEU A 14 27.69 -12.17 15.52
CA LEU A 14 27.67 -12.03 14.06
C LEU A 14 26.24 -12.21 13.52
N GLY A 15 25.88 -11.45 12.51
CA GLY A 15 24.53 -11.39 11.95
C GLY A 15 23.64 -10.32 12.60
N ARG A 16 22.61 -9.88 11.86
CA ARG A 16 21.82 -8.67 12.11
C ARG A 16 21.29 -8.55 13.56
N PRO A 17 21.21 -7.32 14.12
CA PRO A 17 20.49 -7.09 15.36
C PRO A 17 18.96 -7.29 15.17
N GLY A 18 18.31 -7.86 16.17
CA GLY A 18 16.85 -8.07 16.20
C GLY A 18 16.43 -9.50 16.56
N ASN A 19 15.13 -9.67 16.78
CA ASN A 19 14.49 -10.96 17.09
C ASN A 19 13.76 -11.58 15.87
N ASN A 20 13.37 -10.75 14.90
CA ASN A 20 12.59 -11.12 13.72
C ASN A 20 13.49 -11.59 12.57
N LEU A 21 14.36 -12.56 12.84
CA LEU A 21 15.36 -13.04 11.88
C LEU A 21 14.76 -14.03 10.86
N LYS A 22 15.26 -13.97 9.64
CA LYS A 22 14.75 -14.68 8.45
C LYS A 22 15.69 -15.79 8.00
N SER A 23 15.15 -16.91 7.54
CA SER A 23 15.92 -17.99 6.91
C SER A 23 15.51 -18.19 5.45
N GLY A 24 16.43 -18.66 4.60
CA GLY A 24 16.16 -18.89 3.17
C GLY A 24 16.68 -20.24 2.68
N ILE A 25 15.92 -20.90 1.80
CA ILE A 25 16.28 -22.19 1.21
C ILE A 25 17.16 -21.96 -0.03
N VAL A 26 18.34 -22.57 -0.04
CA VAL A 26 19.42 -22.37 -1.02
C VAL A 26 19.93 -23.71 -1.52
N GLY A 27 20.41 -23.74 -2.77
CA GLY A 27 20.88 -24.96 -3.44
C GLY A 27 20.72 -24.83 -4.95
N LEU A 28 21.34 -25.75 -5.71
CA LEU A 28 21.21 -25.78 -7.16
C LEU A 28 19.73 -25.98 -7.60
N ALA A 29 19.43 -25.84 -8.89
CA ALA A 29 18.12 -26.27 -9.38
C ALA A 29 17.94 -27.80 -9.23
N ASN A 30 16.69 -28.25 -9.17
CA ASN A 30 16.31 -29.68 -9.16
C ASN A 30 16.86 -30.52 -7.97
N VAL A 31 17.24 -29.88 -6.85
CA VAL A 31 17.65 -30.56 -5.60
C VAL A 31 16.50 -30.80 -4.59
N GLY A 32 15.28 -30.36 -4.92
CA GLY A 32 14.08 -30.50 -4.06
C GLY A 32 13.73 -29.29 -3.18
N LYS A 33 14.26 -28.08 -3.45
CA LYS A 33 14.02 -26.88 -2.62
C LYS A 33 12.53 -26.52 -2.46
N SER A 34 11.83 -26.31 -3.57
CA SER A 34 10.44 -25.88 -3.52
C SER A 34 9.50 -26.97 -3.00
N THR A 35 9.81 -28.25 -3.22
CA THR A 35 9.10 -29.39 -2.58
C THR A 35 9.33 -29.41 -1.07
N LEU A 36 10.55 -29.13 -0.61
CA LEU A 36 10.84 -28.95 0.83
C LEU A 36 10.08 -27.76 1.40
N PHE A 37 9.98 -26.65 0.68
CA PHE A 37 9.18 -25.49 1.08
C PHE A 37 7.69 -25.85 1.20
N GLN A 38 7.13 -26.58 0.22
CA GLN A 38 5.75 -27.09 0.25
C GLN A 38 5.51 -27.99 1.48
N ALA A 39 6.39 -28.98 1.72
CA ALA A 39 6.29 -29.88 2.86
C ALA A 39 6.42 -29.13 4.22
N ILE A 40 7.31 -28.14 4.30
CA ILE A 40 7.49 -27.26 5.47
C ILE A 40 6.27 -26.36 5.74
N THR A 41 5.52 -25.99 4.70
CA THR A 41 4.40 -25.04 4.79
C THR A 41 3.01 -25.68 4.77
N LYS A 42 2.92 -26.98 4.48
CA LYS A 42 1.67 -27.71 4.17
C LYS A 42 0.85 -27.06 3.03
N CYS A 43 1.52 -26.40 2.08
CA CYS A 43 0.89 -25.70 0.94
C CYS A 43 1.34 -26.28 -0.41
N SER A 44 0.41 -26.57 -1.31
CA SER A 44 0.68 -27.10 -2.66
C SER A 44 0.98 -25.98 -3.68
N LEU A 45 2.27 -25.72 -3.93
CA LEU A 45 2.71 -24.86 -5.03
C LEU A 45 2.80 -25.68 -6.32
N GLY A 46 1.99 -25.36 -7.33
CA GLY A 46 1.85 -26.11 -8.58
C GLY A 46 3.03 -26.05 -9.57
N ASN A 47 4.29 -25.97 -9.09
CA ASN A 47 5.48 -25.87 -9.93
C ASN A 47 6.00 -27.26 -10.36
N PRO A 48 6.15 -27.57 -11.67
CA PRO A 48 6.62 -28.89 -12.12
C PRO A 48 8.12 -29.09 -11.87
N ALA A 49 8.51 -30.30 -11.44
CA ALA A 49 9.87 -30.62 -10.99
C ALA A 49 10.99 -30.45 -12.04
N ASN A 50 10.66 -30.41 -13.33
CA ASN A 50 11.62 -30.46 -14.43
C ASN A 50 11.93 -29.09 -15.07
N PHE A 51 11.36 -27.98 -14.56
CA PHE A 51 11.66 -26.63 -15.05
C PHE A 51 12.59 -25.86 -14.08
N PRO A 52 13.90 -25.74 -14.38
CA PRO A 52 14.72 -24.75 -13.70
C PRO A 52 14.16 -23.33 -13.93
N TYR A 53 14.42 -22.43 -12.98
CA TYR A 53 13.95 -21.03 -12.97
C TYR A 53 12.43 -20.81 -12.74
N ALA A 54 11.66 -21.84 -12.38
CA ALA A 54 10.21 -21.72 -12.13
C ALA A 54 9.82 -20.88 -10.88
N THR A 55 10.76 -20.55 -9.99
CA THR A 55 10.59 -19.58 -8.89
C THR A 55 11.37 -18.31 -9.24
N ILE A 56 10.68 -17.20 -9.52
CA ILE A 56 11.28 -15.94 -9.99
C ILE A 56 11.40 -14.92 -8.86
N ASP A 57 10.32 -14.69 -8.10
CA ASP A 57 10.31 -13.88 -6.87
C ASP A 57 10.32 -14.83 -5.63
N PRO A 58 10.93 -14.45 -4.49
CA PRO A 58 10.92 -15.29 -3.28
C PRO A 58 9.56 -15.31 -2.56
N GLU A 59 9.02 -16.50 -2.35
CA GLU A 59 7.84 -16.73 -1.49
C GLU A 59 8.22 -16.61 0.00
N GLU A 60 7.43 -15.91 0.83
CA GLU A 60 7.58 -15.88 2.30
C GLU A 60 6.57 -16.83 2.95
N ALA A 61 7.04 -17.69 3.86
CA ALA A 61 6.18 -18.42 4.78
C ALA A 61 6.61 -18.26 6.23
N ARG A 62 5.65 -18.46 7.14
CA ARG A 62 5.84 -18.44 8.59
C ARG A 62 5.40 -19.77 9.15
N VAL A 63 6.34 -20.44 9.80
CA VAL A 63 6.18 -21.83 10.22
C VAL A 63 6.25 -21.91 11.73
N ILE A 64 5.27 -22.60 12.32
CA ILE A 64 5.19 -22.82 13.77
C ILE A 64 6.43 -23.60 14.22
N VAL A 65 7.05 -23.14 15.31
CA VAL A 65 8.21 -23.82 15.91
C VAL A 65 7.69 -24.84 16.94
N PRO A 66 7.88 -26.16 16.71
CA PRO A 66 7.46 -27.17 17.68
C PRO A 66 8.32 -27.08 18.93
N ASP A 67 7.67 -27.00 20.10
CA ASP A 67 8.32 -26.86 21.40
C ASP A 67 7.46 -27.55 22.48
N PRO A 68 7.80 -28.79 22.92
CA PRO A 68 7.06 -29.53 23.94
C PRO A 68 6.91 -28.84 25.32
N ARG A 69 7.54 -27.68 25.49
CA ARG A 69 7.36 -26.79 26.65
C ARG A 69 6.14 -25.89 26.47
N PHE A 70 5.85 -25.42 25.26
CA PHE A 70 4.64 -24.69 24.92
C PHE A 70 3.41 -25.59 25.10
N ASP A 71 3.45 -26.78 24.49
CA ASP A 71 2.35 -27.75 24.49
C ASP A 71 1.93 -28.10 25.93
N TRP A 72 2.90 -28.42 26.80
CA TRP A 72 2.64 -28.69 28.22
C TRP A 72 2.05 -27.48 28.98
N LEU A 73 2.48 -26.25 28.67
CA LEU A 73 1.91 -25.05 29.29
C LEU A 73 0.46 -24.83 28.84
N CYS A 74 0.13 -25.10 27.58
CA CYS A 74 -1.24 -25.10 27.08
C CYS A 74 -2.10 -26.18 27.76
N GLU A 75 -1.57 -27.39 27.98
CA GLU A 75 -2.24 -28.47 28.72
C GLU A 75 -2.56 -28.08 30.18
N GLN A 76 -1.63 -27.41 30.88
CA GLN A 76 -1.81 -27.03 32.29
C GLN A 76 -2.77 -25.84 32.43
N TYR A 77 -2.50 -24.73 31.74
CA TYR A 77 -3.23 -23.47 31.94
C TYR A 77 -4.56 -23.41 31.16
N LYS A 78 -4.74 -24.26 30.15
CA LYS A 78 -5.95 -24.36 29.28
C LYS A 78 -6.48 -22.99 28.82
N PRO A 79 -5.62 -22.16 28.20
CA PRO A 79 -5.94 -20.79 27.87
C PRO A 79 -6.98 -20.67 26.74
N LYS A 80 -7.61 -19.50 26.65
CA LYS A 80 -8.47 -19.13 25.51
C LYS A 80 -7.67 -18.90 24.22
N SER A 81 -6.44 -18.37 24.35
CA SER A 81 -5.50 -18.10 23.27
C SER A 81 -4.23 -18.94 23.40
N GLN A 82 -3.79 -19.54 22.30
CA GLN A 82 -2.55 -20.33 22.22
C GLN A 82 -1.69 -19.79 21.07
N VAL A 83 -0.61 -19.09 21.39
CA VAL A 83 0.24 -18.40 20.40
C VAL A 83 1.67 -18.96 20.43
N PRO A 84 2.00 -19.95 19.59
CA PRO A 84 3.36 -20.46 19.48
C PRO A 84 4.27 -19.47 18.73
N ALA A 85 5.58 -19.64 18.86
CA ALA A 85 6.55 -18.83 18.14
C ALA A 85 6.71 -19.34 16.71
N ASN A 86 6.91 -18.40 15.77
CA ASN A 86 7.12 -18.71 14.36
C ASN A 86 8.59 -18.55 13.96
N LEU A 87 8.98 -19.23 12.87
CA LEU A 87 10.20 -19.03 12.09
C LEU A 87 9.81 -18.58 10.68
N THR A 88 10.42 -17.50 10.18
CA THR A 88 10.20 -17.04 8.79
C THR A 88 11.19 -17.73 7.85
N ILE A 89 10.66 -18.31 6.78
CA ILE A 89 11.38 -19.08 5.77
C ILE A 89 11.03 -18.53 4.37
N TYR A 90 12.02 -18.39 3.50
CA TYR A 90 11.83 -18.04 2.09
C TYR A 90 12.27 -19.19 1.17
N ASP A 91 11.49 -19.51 0.13
CA ASP A 91 12.04 -20.24 -1.02
C ASP A 91 12.86 -19.26 -1.87
N ILE A 92 14.08 -19.66 -2.23
CA ILE A 92 14.95 -18.86 -3.11
C ILE A 92 15.31 -19.73 -4.32
N ALA A 93 15.44 -19.12 -5.49
CA ALA A 93 15.54 -19.79 -6.79
C ALA A 93 16.73 -20.79 -6.95
N GLY A 94 16.85 -21.42 -8.11
CA GLY A 94 18.03 -22.23 -8.44
C GLY A 94 19.31 -21.39 -8.56
N LEU A 95 20.33 -21.69 -7.76
CA LEU A 95 21.69 -21.30 -8.11
C LEU A 95 22.15 -22.15 -9.32
N THR A 96 22.93 -21.54 -10.21
CA THR A 96 23.73 -22.21 -11.24
C THR A 96 25.15 -21.64 -11.21
N ARG A 97 26.12 -22.37 -11.73
CA ARG A 97 27.50 -21.87 -11.93
C ARG A 97 27.49 -20.61 -12.81
N GLY A 98 28.33 -19.63 -12.50
CA GLY A 98 28.40 -18.31 -13.14
C GLY A 98 27.45 -17.25 -12.56
N ALA A 99 26.83 -17.50 -11.40
CA ALA A 99 25.82 -16.60 -10.84
C ALA A 99 26.39 -15.23 -10.41
N SER A 100 27.59 -15.22 -9.84
CA SER A 100 28.29 -14.01 -9.38
C SER A 100 28.75 -13.13 -10.55
N THR A 101 29.15 -13.73 -11.67
CA THR A 101 29.59 -13.06 -12.91
C THR A 101 28.44 -12.63 -13.83
N GLY A 102 27.19 -12.99 -13.49
CA GLY A 102 26.00 -12.52 -14.19
C GLY A 102 25.45 -13.46 -15.27
N ALA A 103 25.83 -14.74 -15.26
CA ALA A 103 25.15 -15.74 -16.09
C ALA A 103 23.72 -15.97 -15.56
N GLY A 104 22.72 -15.78 -16.42
CA GLY A 104 21.30 -15.97 -16.08
C GLY A 104 20.80 -15.04 -14.96
N LEU A 105 19.93 -15.56 -14.11
CA LEU A 105 19.25 -14.82 -13.02
C LEU A 105 20.11 -14.63 -11.74
N GLY A 106 21.41 -14.95 -11.80
CA GLY A 106 22.28 -15.10 -10.63
C GLY A 106 22.40 -13.86 -9.71
N ASN A 107 22.44 -12.65 -10.27
CA ASN A 107 22.54 -11.43 -9.46
C ASN A 107 21.26 -11.19 -8.60
N SER A 108 20.07 -11.47 -9.15
CA SER A 108 18.82 -11.38 -8.39
C SER A 108 18.81 -12.40 -7.24
N PHE A 109 19.18 -13.65 -7.53
CA PHE A 109 19.29 -14.71 -6.53
C PHE A 109 20.20 -14.34 -5.34
N LEU A 110 21.40 -13.82 -5.62
CA LEU A 110 22.37 -13.41 -4.59
C LEU A 110 21.85 -12.20 -3.77
N SER A 111 21.01 -11.34 -4.36
CA SER A 111 20.33 -10.26 -3.63
C SER A 111 19.30 -10.79 -2.62
N HIS A 112 18.59 -11.88 -2.96
CA HIS A 112 17.61 -12.51 -2.08
C HIS A 112 18.29 -13.25 -0.91
N ILE A 113 19.44 -13.90 -1.13
CA ILE A 113 20.26 -14.43 -0.01
C ILE A 113 20.74 -13.29 0.90
N ARG A 114 21.09 -12.12 0.34
CA ARG A 114 21.48 -10.95 1.15
C ARG A 114 20.33 -10.45 2.03
N ALA A 115 19.08 -10.63 1.61
CA ALA A 115 17.88 -10.24 2.38
C ALA A 115 17.62 -11.11 3.62
N VAL A 116 17.86 -12.43 3.58
CA VAL A 116 17.70 -13.33 4.75
C VAL A 116 18.91 -13.27 5.71
N ASP A 117 18.78 -13.84 6.91
CA ASP A 117 19.81 -13.84 7.97
C ASP A 117 20.54 -15.18 8.14
N ALA A 118 19.89 -16.30 7.78
CA ALA A 118 20.45 -17.64 7.77
C ALA A 118 20.00 -18.45 6.54
N ILE A 119 20.68 -19.58 6.28
CA ILE A 119 20.51 -20.37 5.06
C ILE A 119 20.23 -21.85 5.38
N PHE A 120 19.17 -22.43 4.80
CA PHE A 120 19.03 -23.88 4.65
C PHE A 120 19.67 -24.30 3.33
N GLN A 121 20.81 -24.99 3.36
CA GLN A 121 21.51 -25.42 2.14
C GLN A 121 21.11 -26.86 1.79
N VAL A 122 20.25 -27.01 0.78
CA VAL A 122 19.73 -28.29 0.31
C VAL A 122 20.72 -28.92 -0.65
N VAL A 123 21.16 -30.13 -0.30
CA VAL A 123 22.16 -30.91 -1.05
C VAL A 123 21.46 -32.15 -1.60
N ARG A 124 21.38 -32.31 -2.93
CA ARG A 124 20.89 -33.55 -3.55
C ARG A 124 21.88 -34.67 -3.25
N CYS A 125 21.39 -35.81 -2.78
CA CYS A 125 22.18 -37.03 -2.58
C CYS A 125 21.41 -38.28 -3.04
N PHE A 126 20.43 -38.10 -3.93
CA PHE A 126 19.67 -39.17 -4.58
C PHE A 126 19.94 -39.18 -6.09
N ASP A 127 20.10 -40.38 -6.65
CA ASP A 127 19.99 -40.63 -8.07
C ASP A 127 18.51 -40.74 -8.44
N ASP A 128 18.11 -40.13 -9.54
CA ASP A 128 16.79 -40.33 -10.15
C ASP A 128 16.96 -40.08 -11.66
N ALA A 129 16.40 -40.98 -12.47
CA ALA A 129 16.51 -40.93 -13.93
C ALA A 129 15.56 -39.91 -14.56
N GLU A 130 14.49 -39.52 -13.87
CA GLU A 130 13.50 -38.54 -14.37
C GLU A 130 13.90 -37.09 -14.04
N ILE A 131 14.80 -36.90 -13.06
CA ILE A 131 15.17 -35.57 -12.53
C ILE A 131 16.59 -35.20 -12.96
N ILE A 132 16.70 -34.49 -14.08
CA ILE A 132 17.96 -34.01 -14.68
C ILE A 132 18.72 -33.10 -13.69
N HIS A 133 20.03 -33.30 -13.58
CA HIS A 133 20.93 -32.42 -12.83
C HIS A 133 21.52 -31.34 -13.75
N VAL A 134 21.59 -30.09 -13.30
CA VAL A 134 22.11 -28.95 -14.10
C VAL A 134 23.56 -29.19 -14.55
N GLU A 135 24.35 -29.80 -13.66
CA GLU A 135 25.78 -30.07 -13.85
C GLU A 135 26.03 -31.52 -14.34
N GLY A 136 25.09 -32.13 -15.06
CA GLY A 136 25.19 -33.49 -15.64
C GLY A 136 24.96 -34.60 -14.63
N ASP A 137 26.02 -35.13 -14.03
CA ASP A 137 25.94 -36.17 -12.99
C ASP A 137 25.67 -35.58 -11.59
N VAL A 138 25.11 -36.39 -10.69
CA VAL A 138 24.90 -36.05 -9.27
C VAL A 138 26.24 -36.15 -8.52
N ASN A 139 26.85 -35.02 -8.18
CA ASN A 139 28.13 -34.97 -7.45
C ASN A 139 28.06 -33.97 -6.28
N PRO A 140 27.60 -34.41 -5.10
CA PRO A 140 27.17 -33.50 -4.04
C PRO A 140 28.29 -32.65 -3.42
N THR A 141 29.56 -33.07 -3.51
CA THR A 141 30.69 -32.27 -3.03
C THR A 141 31.00 -31.13 -4.00
N ARG A 142 31.01 -31.38 -5.32
CA ARG A 142 31.08 -30.32 -6.35
C ARG A 142 29.94 -29.31 -6.16
N ASP A 143 28.74 -29.79 -5.86
CA ASP A 143 27.55 -28.94 -5.72
C ASP A 143 27.63 -28.05 -4.46
N LEU A 144 28.30 -28.54 -3.39
CA LEU A 144 28.67 -27.75 -2.22
C LEU A 144 29.76 -26.72 -2.54
N ASP A 145 30.82 -27.13 -3.26
CA ASP A 145 31.92 -26.25 -3.68
C ASP A 145 31.41 -25.07 -4.52
N ILE A 146 30.59 -25.32 -5.56
CA ILE A 146 29.99 -24.28 -6.41
C ILE A 146 29.24 -23.24 -5.57
N ILE A 147 28.39 -23.67 -4.62
CA ILE A 147 27.63 -22.74 -3.78
C ILE A 147 28.59 -21.92 -2.90
N SER A 148 29.58 -22.55 -2.27
CA SER A 148 30.55 -21.87 -1.40
C SER A 148 31.44 -20.89 -2.17
N GLU A 149 31.86 -21.21 -3.39
CA GLU A 149 32.66 -20.32 -4.25
C GLU A 149 31.86 -19.10 -4.72
N GLU A 150 30.64 -19.28 -5.24
CA GLU A 150 29.80 -18.18 -5.73
C GLU A 150 29.47 -17.15 -4.62
N LEU A 151 29.23 -17.63 -3.39
CA LEU A 151 29.00 -16.75 -2.24
C LEU A 151 30.27 -16.00 -1.83
N ARG A 152 31.44 -16.64 -1.83
CA ARG A 152 32.74 -15.98 -1.55
C ARG A 152 33.10 -14.95 -2.60
N ILE A 153 32.98 -15.28 -3.90
CA ILE A 153 33.28 -14.37 -5.01
C ILE A 153 32.43 -13.09 -4.89
N LYS A 154 31.13 -13.22 -4.56
CA LYS A 154 30.26 -12.05 -4.42
C LYS A 154 30.51 -11.22 -3.17
N ASP A 155 30.99 -11.82 -2.09
CA ASP A 155 31.47 -11.07 -0.93
C ASP A 155 32.82 -10.40 -1.18
N ILE A 156 33.75 -11.00 -1.96
CA ILE A 156 35.00 -10.35 -2.39
C ILE A 156 34.68 -9.07 -3.18
N GLU A 157 33.83 -9.16 -4.21
CA GLU A 157 33.42 -8.00 -5.02
C GLU A 157 32.80 -6.86 -4.17
N PHE A 158 32.08 -7.23 -3.10
CA PHE A 158 31.44 -6.28 -2.19
C PHE A 158 32.44 -5.65 -1.21
N VAL A 159 33.33 -6.46 -0.62
CA VAL A 159 34.35 -6.04 0.33
C VAL A 159 35.42 -5.17 -0.35
N GLU A 160 35.79 -5.45 -1.60
CA GLU A 160 36.69 -4.59 -2.38
C GLU A 160 36.09 -3.20 -2.60
N LYS A 161 34.79 -3.10 -2.93
CA LYS A 161 34.09 -1.80 -3.07
C LYS A 161 33.97 -1.06 -1.73
N ALA A 162 33.78 -1.79 -0.63
CA ALA A 162 33.75 -1.21 0.72
C ALA A 162 35.14 -0.66 1.11
N LYS A 163 36.22 -1.42 0.87
CA LYS A 163 37.61 -0.96 1.03
C LYS A 163 37.84 0.32 0.24
N ASP A 164 37.51 0.31 -1.05
CA ASP A 164 37.74 1.42 -1.97
C ASP A 164 37.03 2.72 -1.53
N ALA A 165 35.92 2.62 -0.79
CA ALA A 165 35.21 3.74 -0.19
C ALA A 165 35.87 4.21 1.13
N LEU A 166 36.31 3.27 1.98
CA LEU A 166 37.01 3.57 3.23
C LEU A 166 38.39 4.21 2.99
N SER A 167 39.21 3.63 2.10
CA SER A 167 40.53 4.16 1.76
C SER A 167 40.48 5.58 1.19
N LYS A 168 39.38 5.96 0.50
CA LYS A 168 39.16 7.34 0.03
C LYS A 168 38.88 8.30 1.19
N ARG A 169 38.23 7.85 2.26
CA ARG A 169 37.97 8.64 3.49
C ARG A 169 39.23 8.74 4.36
N THR A 170 39.93 7.64 4.61
CA THR A 170 41.10 7.62 5.50
C THR A 170 42.32 8.37 4.93
N ARG A 171 42.45 8.42 3.60
CA ARG A 171 43.50 9.17 2.87
C ARG A 171 43.44 10.69 3.06
N ILE A 172 42.32 11.26 3.51
CA ILE A 172 42.19 12.70 3.79
C ILE A 172 43.07 13.14 4.98
N GLY A 173 43.40 12.20 5.89
CA GLY A 173 44.32 12.45 7.01
C GLY A 173 43.67 13.12 8.23
N GLY A 174 44.42 13.18 9.32
CA GLY A 174 43.97 13.73 10.61
C GLY A 174 44.25 12.82 11.81
N GLN A 175 44.12 13.39 13.02
CA GLN A 175 44.30 12.72 14.31
C GLN A 175 43.01 12.63 15.14
N SER A 176 41.84 12.93 14.53
CA SER A 176 40.56 12.89 15.25
C SER A 176 40.17 11.46 15.67
N LEU A 177 39.35 11.35 16.71
CA LEU A 177 38.86 10.06 17.22
C LEU A 177 38.09 9.27 16.14
N GLU A 178 37.37 9.97 15.27
CA GLU A 178 36.67 9.43 14.11
C GLU A 178 37.63 8.87 13.05
N MET A 179 38.68 9.63 12.68
CA MET A 179 39.71 9.15 11.73
C MET A 179 40.49 7.95 12.27
N LYS A 180 40.56 7.77 13.60
CA LYS A 180 41.07 6.54 14.19
C LYS A 180 40.09 5.37 14.03
N LYS A 181 38.79 5.56 14.30
CA LYS A 181 37.76 4.53 14.04
C LYS A 181 37.77 4.07 12.59
N LEU A 182 37.79 4.99 11.63
CA LEU A 182 37.78 4.68 10.19
C LEU A 182 39.02 3.87 9.75
N LYS A 183 40.16 4.03 10.41
CA LYS A 183 41.37 3.22 10.15
C LYS A 183 41.32 1.84 10.84
N GLU A 184 40.71 1.73 12.01
CA GLU A 184 40.42 0.43 12.64
C GLU A 184 39.39 -0.37 11.79
N GLU A 185 38.42 0.31 11.18
CA GLU A 185 37.44 -0.26 10.24
C GLU A 185 38.09 -0.68 8.91
N GLU A 186 38.90 0.18 8.28
CA GLU A 186 39.65 -0.15 7.05
C GLU A 186 40.57 -1.38 7.23
N ALA A 187 41.31 -1.45 8.34
CA ALA A 187 42.16 -2.60 8.66
C ALA A 187 41.35 -3.90 8.89
N THR A 188 40.12 -3.78 9.42
CA THR A 188 39.20 -4.91 9.55
C THR A 188 38.70 -5.39 8.19
N VAL A 189 38.32 -4.46 7.31
CA VAL A 189 37.89 -4.75 5.93
C VAL A 189 39.00 -5.43 5.12
N ASP A 190 40.26 -5.04 5.32
CA ASP A 190 41.42 -5.73 4.72
C ASP A 190 41.61 -7.16 5.25
N LYS A 191 41.45 -7.39 6.56
CA LYS A 191 41.48 -8.74 7.15
C LYS A 191 40.36 -9.63 6.58
N ILE A 192 39.15 -9.08 6.40
CA ILE A 192 38.02 -9.78 5.76
C ILE A 192 38.34 -10.13 4.31
N LEU A 193 38.90 -9.18 3.54
CA LEU A 193 39.23 -9.39 2.13
C LEU A 193 40.26 -10.50 1.94
N GLN A 194 41.30 -10.54 2.77
CA GLN A 194 42.29 -11.62 2.73
C GLN A 194 41.66 -12.95 3.17
N TRP A 195 40.84 -12.97 4.23
CA TRP A 195 40.17 -14.18 4.70
C TRP A 195 39.29 -14.84 3.62
N LEU A 196 38.54 -14.03 2.86
CA LEU A 196 37.76 -14.50 1.72
C LEU A 196 38.63 -15.02 0.57
N LYS A 197 39.76 -14.35 0.27
CA LYS A 197 40.71 -14.76 -0.77
C LYS A 197 41.52 -16.01 -0.41
N ASP A 198 41.71 -16.29 0.87
CA ASP A 198 42.18 -17.58 1.39
C ASP A 198 41.15 -18.73 1.20
N GLY A 199 39.99 -18.47 0.60
CA GLY A 199 38.92 -19.44 0.38
C GLY A 199 38.05 -19.72 1.61
N LYS A 200 38.12 -18.89 2.66
CA LYS A 200 37.46 -19.13 3.95
C LYS A 200 36.20 -18.27 4.10
N ASP A 201 35.13 -18.87 4.61
CA ASP A 201 33.89 -18.14 4.89
C ASP A 201 34.04 -17.24 6.14
N VAL A 202 33.50 -16.02 6.10
CA VAL A 202 33.64 -15.03 7.19
C VAL A 202 33.12 -15.55 8.53
N ARG A 203 32.03 -16.32 8.54
CA ARG A 203 31.48 -17.00 9.74
C ARG A 203 32.42 -17.97 10.45
N LYS A 204 33.55 -18.35 9.84
CA LYS A 204 34.57 -19.24 10.42
C LYS A 204 35.81 -18.49 10.93
N GLY A 205 35.90 -17.17 10.70
CA GLY A 205 36.99 -16.35 11.22
C GLY A 205 36.85 -16.09 12.73
N ASP A 206 38.00 -15.93 13.39
CA ASP A 206 38.03 -15.43 14.77
C ASP A 206 38.09 -13.89 14.73
N TRP A 207 37.01 -13.28 15.23
CA TRP A 207 36.75 -11.86 15.17
C TRP A 207 36.50 -11.33 16.58
N THR A 208 37.25 -10.31 16.96
CA THR A 208 37.02 -9.55 18.20
C THR A 208 35.67 -8.81 18.12
N PRO A 209 35.07 -8.42 19.26
CA PRO A 209 33.77 -7.74 19.27
C PRO A 209 33.70 -6.50 18.35
N LYS A 210 34.77 -5.69 18.30
CA LYS A 210 34.91 -4.55 17.38
C LYS A 210 34.90 -4.95 15.90
N GLU A 211 35.56 -6.04 15.56
CA GLU A 211 35.58 -6.53 14.18
C GLU A 211 34.18 -7.03 13.77
N VAL A 212 33.45 -7.67 14.68
CA VAL A 212 32.05 -8.08 14.46
C VAL A 212 31.12 -6.86 14.27
N GLU A 213 31.34 -5.78 15.01
CA GLU A 213 30.65 -4.50 14.81
C GLU A 213 30.90 -3.90 13.42
N ALA A 214 32.10 -4.04 12.86
CA ALA A 214 32.42 -3.62 11.49
C ALA A 214 31.94 -4.60 10.39
N ILE A 215 31.89 -5.91 10.67
CA ILE A 215 31.40 -6.93 9.71
C ILE A 215 29.88 -6.84 9.53
N ASN A 216 29.13 -6.62 10.61
CA ASN A 216 27.67 -6.70 10.60
C ASN A 216 26.99 -5.73 9.57
N PRO A 217 27.40 -4.45 9.43
CA PRO A 217 26.88 -3.53 8.41
C PRO A 217 27.14 -3.94 6.95
N LEU A 218 28.13 -4.81 6.68
CA LEU A 218 28.44 -5.28 5.32
C LEU A 218 27.44 -6.34 4.81
N PHE A 219 26.64 -6.93 5.71
CA PHE A 219 25.62 -7.95 5.41
C PHE A 219 26.11 -9.12 4.52
N LEU A 220 27.38 -9.52 4.69
CA LEU A 220 28.06 -10.53 3.87
C LEU A 220 27.30 -11.86 3.84
N LEU A 221 27.34 -12.54 2.69
CA LEU A 221 26.67 -13.82 2.46
C LEU A 221 27.31 -14.94 3.29
N THR A 222 28.64 -14.99 3.30
CA THR A 222 29.48 -15.95 4.02
C THR A 222 29.58 -15.69 5.53
N ALA A 223 28.96 -14.61 6.03
CA ALA A 223 28.78 -14.37 7.47
C ALA A 223 27.51 -15.04 8.03
N LYS A 224 26.61 -15.55 7.17
CA LYS A 224 25.33 -16.17 7.57
C LYS A 224 25.53 -17.62 8.01
N PRO A 225 24.93 -18.08 9.12
CA PRO A 225 24.96 -19.49 9.48
C PRO A 225 24.17 -20.33 8.47
N VAL A 226 24.67 -21.54 8.17
CA VAL A 226 23.98 -22.54 7.34
C VAL A 226 23.53 -23.72 8.20
N VAL A 227 22.39 -24.31 7.84
CA VAL A 227 22.03 -25.70 8.19
C VAL A 227 22.00 -26.51 6.90
N TYR A 228 22.82 -27.56 6.82
CA TYR A 228 22.96 -28.41 5.64
C TYR A 228 21.91 -29.51 5.65
N LEU A 229 21.05 -29.55 4.63
CA LEU A 229 19.96 -30.50 4.48
C LEU A 229 20.30 -31.50 3.37
N VAL A 230 20.72 -32.70 3.76
CA VAL A 230 21.12 -33.74 2.81
C VAL A 230 19.89 -34.51 2.37
N ASN A 231 19.39 -34.20 1.17
CA ASN A 231 18.19 -34.77 0.59
C ASN A 231 18.47 -36.14 -0.02
N LEU A 232 17.93 -37.18 0.61
CA LEU A 232 18.07 -38.59 0.27
C LEU A 232 16.80 -39.12 -0.42
N SER A 233 16.93 -40.26 -1.12
CA SER A 233 15.75 -41.04 -1.51
C SER A 233 15.05 -41.58 -0.25
N GLU A 234 13.73 -41.80 -0.30
CA GLU A 234 12.97 -42.35 0.83
C GLU A 234 13.56 -43.69 1.29
N LYS A 235 13.96 -44.54 0.33
CA LYS A 235 14.65 -45.83 0.55
C LYS A 235 15.98 -45.65 1.30
N ASP A 236 16.77 -44.64 0.96
CA ASP A 236 18.05 -44.34 1.64
C ASP A 236 17.86 -43.80 3.06
N TYR A 237 16.85 -42.95 3.24
CA TYR A 237 16.51 -42.35 4.53
C TYR A 237 15.98 -43.42 5.51
N LEU A 238 15.02 -44.25 5.08
CA LEU A 238 14.51 -45.35 5.91
C LEU A 238 15.61 -46.35 6.31
N ARG A 239 16.51 -46.72 5.38
CA ARG A 239 17.62 -47.64 5.67
C ARG A 239 18.84 -46.99 6.35
N GLN A 240 18.81 -45.68 6.58
CA GLN A 240 19.91 -44.86 7.12
C GLN A 240 21.27 -45.08 6.43
N LYS A 241 21.28 -45.35 5.12
CA LYS A 241 22.50 -45.58 4.32
C LYS A 241 22.34 -45.01 2.91
N ASN A 242 23.34 -44.25 2.46
CA ASN A 242 23.41 -43.64 1.12
C ASN A 242 24.89 -43.59 0.64
N LYS A 243 25.11 -43.62 -0.68
CA LYS A 243 26.46 -43.69 -1.29
C LYS A 243 27.26 -42.38 -1.25
N HIS A 244 26.59 -41.22 -1.18
CA HIS A 244 27.22 -39.90 -1.18
C HIS A 244 27.46 -39.36 0.23
N LEU A 245 26.59 -39.71 1.19
CA LEU A 245 26.63 -39.19 2.56
C LEU A 245 28.03 -39.25 3.23
N PRO A 246 28.86 -40.30 3.08
CA PRO A 246 30.23 -40.28 3.62
C PRO A 246 31.12 -39.17 3.05
N LYS A 247 31.04 -38.91 1.74
CA LYS A 247 31.81 -37.85 1.07
C LYS A 247 31.35 -36.46 1.47
N VAL A 248 30.04 -36.27 1.66
CA VAL A 248 29.48 -35.02 2.22
C VAL A 248 29.96 -34.80 3.66
N MET A 249 29.96 -35.85 4.49
CA MET A 249 30.49 -35.77 5.87
C MET A 249 32.00 -35.50 5.92
N GLU A 250 32.77 -35.93 4.93
CA GLU A 250 34.19 -35.61 4.78
C GLU A 250 34.40 -34.15 4.36
N TRP A 251 33.73 -33.70 3.29
CA TRP A 251 33.73 -32.30 2.84
C TRP A 251 33.35 -31.33 3.97
N MET A 252 32.31 -31.66 4.74
CA MET A 252 31.83 -30.86 5.87
C MET A 252 32.87 -30.69 6.99
N LYS A 253 33.69 -31.71 7.27
CA LYS A 253 34.77 -31.61 8.27
C LYS A 253 35.86 -30.64 7.83
N THR A 254 36.20 -30.62 6.54
CA THR A 254 37.25 -29.77 5.98
C THR A 254 36.78 -28.34 5.76
N ASN A 255 35.62 -28.15 5.11
CA ASN A 255 35.20 -26.87 4.55
C ASN A 255 34.14 -26.14 5.38
N SER A 256 33.42 -26.82 6.28
CA SER A 256 32.37 -26.20 7.12
C SER A 256 32.27 -26.81 8.53
N PRO A 257 33.39 -26.94 9.27
CA PRO A 257 33.41 -27.57 10.59
C PRO A 257 32.44 -26.86 11.55
N GLY A 258 31.66 -27.66 12.29
CA GLY A 258 30.72 -27.19 13.31
C GLY A 258 29.34 -26.76 12.82
N ASP A 259 29.07 -26.67 11.51
CA ASP A 259 27.72 -26.36 11.02
C ASP A 259 26.81 -27.60 11.11
N PRO A 260 25.51 -27.45 11.47
CA PRO A 260 24.61 -28.59 11.58
C PRO A 260 24.31 -29.24 10.22
N ILE A 261 24.38 -30.57 10.19
CA ILE A 261 23.97 -31.40 9.05
C ILE A 261 22.78 -32.30 9.44
N ILE A 262 21.76 -32.34 8.59
CA ILE A 262 20.53 -33.12 8.80
C ILE A 262 20.23 -33.94 7.53
N PRO A 263 20.36 -35.28 7.58
CA PRO A 263 19.75 -36.16 6.59
C PRO A 263 18.21 -36.03 6.63
N ILE A 264 17.62 -35.95 5.45
CA ILE A 264 16.18 -35.79 5.23
C ILE A 264 15.83 -36.50 3.92
N SER A 265 14.58 -36.93 3.73
CA SER A 265 14.07 -37.25 2.39
C SER A 265 12.87 -36.37 2.11
N VAL A 266 13.03 -35.41 1.19
CA VAL A 266 11.96 -34.46 0.87
C VAL A 266 10.74 -35.18 0.28
N ALA A 267 10.95 -36.27 -0.46
CA ALA A 267 9.87 -37.13 -0.94
C ALA A 267 9.09 -37.84 0.19
N PHE A 268 9.76 -38.21 1.29
CA PHE A 268 9.10 -38.79 2.46
C PHE A 268 8.29 -37.73 3.22
N GLU A 269 8.86 -36.54 3.46
CA GLU A 269 8.11 -35.45 4.13
C GLU A 269 6.90 -34.99 3.30
N ASP A 270 7.05 -34.90 1.97
CA ASP A 270 5.95 -34.60 1.04
C ASP A 270 4.93 -35.75 0.89
N ARG A 271 5.28 -36.96 1.32
CA ARG A 271 4.32 -38.07 1.49
C ARG A 271 3.57 -37.95 2.82
N LEU A 272 4.24 -37.50 3.89
CA LEU A 272 3.62 -37.27 5.19
C LEU A 272 2.63 -36.09 5.20
N THR A 273 2.85 -35.04 4.40
CA THR A 273 1.92 -33.90 4.29
C THR A 273 0.61 -34.21 3.56
N ARG A 274 0.45 -35.42 3.02
CA ARG A 274 -0.75 -35.86 2.28
C ARG A 274 -1.73 -36.69 3.13
N PHE A 275 -1.44 -36.92 4.41
CA PHE A 275 -2.41 -37.46 5.36
C PHE A 275 -3.31 -36.34 5.89
N ASP A 276 -4.60 -36.64 6.06
CA ASP A 276 -5.60 -35.65 6.51
C ASP A 276 -5.41 -35.25 7.98
N SER A 277 -4.69 -36.04 8.77
CA SER A 277 -4.32 -35.70 10.15
C SER A 277 -2.85 -35.99 10.50
N ASP A 278 -2.28 -35.15 11.38
CA ASP A 278 -0.93 -35.37 11.93
C ASP A 278 -0.83 -36.68 12.74
N ALA A 279 -1.95 -37.21 13.25
CA ALA A 279 -2.01 -38.49 13.96
C ALA A 279 -1.77 -39.69 13.03
N GLU A 280 -2.32 -39.66 11.80
CA GLU A 280 -2.10 -40.70 10.79
C GLU A 280 -0.66 -40.65 10.25
N ALA A 281 -0.12 -39.45 10.03
CA ALA A 281 1.29 -39.26 9.66
C ALA A 281 2.24 -39.78 10.75
N GLU A 282 1.89 -39.61 12.04
CA GLU A 282 2.59 -40.24 13.16
C GLU A 282 2.45 -41.78 13.16
N GLU A 283 1.28 -42.33 12.81
CA GLU A 283 1.08 -43.79 12.75
C GLU A 283 1.90 -44.43 11.61
N GLU A 284 1.94 -43.80 10.43
CA GLU A 284 2.81 -44.21 9.33
C GLU A 284 4.29 -44.13 9.71
N CYS A 285 4.72 -43.06 10.39
CA CYS A 285 6.07 -42.98 10.96
C CYS A 285 6.38 -44.16 11.91
N LYS A 286 5.43 -44.51 12.79
CA LYS A 286 5.56 -45.64 13.73
C LYS A 286 5.64 -46.98 12.99
N LYS A 287 4.83 -47.22 11.96
CA LYS A 287 4.86 -48.43 11.11
C LYS A 287 6.20 -48.60 10.41
N LEU A 288 6.79 -47.51 9.92
CA LEU A 288 8.05 -47.50 9.19
C LEU A 288 9.29 -47.42 10.09
N GLY A 289 9.12 -47.36 11.42
CA GLY A 289 10.22 -47.25 12.38
C GLY A 289 11.01 -45.93 12.30
N THR A 290 10.39 -44.86 11.77
CA THR A 290 11.03 -43.57 11.48
C THR A 290 10.26 -42.41 12.12
N LYS A 291 10.69 -41.17 11.87
CA LYS A 291 10.00 -39.91 12.24
C LYS A 291 10.26 -38.84 11.19
N SER A 292 9.37 -37.85 11.07
CA SER A 292 9.65 -36.64 10.29
C SER A 292 10.90 -35.91 10.81
N SER A 293 11.77 -35.47 9.89
CA SER A 293 12.90 -34.58 10.17
C SER A 293 12.48 -33.10 10.26
N LEU A 294 11.31 -32.68 9.77
CA LEU A 294 10.92 -31.26 9.72
C LEU A 294 10.95 -30.54 11.09
N PRO A 295 10.44 -31.12 12.21
CA PRO A 295 10.56 -30.51 13.54
C PRO A 295 12.01 -30.26 13.95
N LYS A 296 12.93 -31.16 13.58
CA LYS A 296 14.37 -31.05 13.84
C LYS A 296 15.03 -29.97 12.97
N VAL A 297 14.64 -29.86 11.69
CA VAL A 297 15.10 -28.83 10.76
C VAL A 297 14.75 -27.43 11.27
N ILE A 298 13.50 -27.21 11.66
CA ILE A 298 13.00 -25.93 12.19
C ILE A 298 13.72 -25.55 13.50
N THR A 299 13.80 -26.48 14.45
CA THR A 299 14.41 -26.21 15.77
C THR A 299 15.92 -26.03 15.69
N THR A 300 16.62 -26.74 14.80
CA THR A 300 18.07 -26.54 14.57
C THR A 300 18.34 -25.19 13.92
N MET A 301 17.53 -24.74 12.94
CA MET A 301 17.68 -23.40 12.37
C MET A 301 17.45 -22.30 13.41
N ARG A 302 16.44 -22.43 14.27
CA ARG A 302 16.22 -21.49 15.41
C ARG A 302 17.43 -21.44 16.34
N GLN A 303 18.11 -22.57 16.57
CA GLN A 303 19.34 -22.62 17.36
C GLN A 303 20.52 -21.92 16.65
N SER A 304 20.71 -22.14 15.34
CA SER A 304 21.75 -21.51 14.50
C SER A 304 21.60 -20.00 14.37
N LEU A 305 20.36 -19.50 14.26
CA LEU A 305 20.01 -18.07 14.34
C LEU A 305 20.27 -17.46 15.74
N ASN A 306 20.70 -18.26 16.72
CA ASN A 306 20.83 -17.88 18.11
C ASN A 306 19.55 -17.30 18.73
N LEU A 307 18.39 -17.84 18.33
CA LEU A 307 17.10 -17.52 18.93
C LEU A 307 16.79 -18.46 20.11
N GLY A 308 16.08 -17.92 21.10
CA GLY A 308 15.50 -18.62 22.23
C GLY A 308 13.99 -18.34 22.33
N SER A 309 13.39 -18.75 23.45
CA SER A 309 11.98 -18.46 23.74
C SER A 309 11.82 -18.17 25.23
N PHE A 310 10.98 -17.19 25.55
CA PHE A 310 10.36 -17.06 26.89
C PHE A 310 8.84 -17.19 26.77
N PHE A 311 8.15 -17.40 27.88
CA PHE A 311 6.70 -17.65 27.91
C PHE A 311 5.96 -16.63 28.76
N THR A 312 4.75 -16.27 28.33
CA THR A 312 3.72 -15.67 29.17
C THR A 312 2.57 -16.67 29.29
N THR A 313 2.02 -16.85 30.48
CA THR A 313 1.04 -17.91 30.79
C THR A 313 -0.09 -17.37 31.66
N GLY A 314 -1.31 -17.83 31.40
CA GLY A 314 -2.50 -17.49 32.17
C GLY A 314 -3.74 -18.16 31.57
N PRO A 315 -4.93 -17.97 32.18
CA PRO A 315 -6.18 -18.54 31.70
C PRO A 315 -6.70 -17.85 30.41
N ASP A 316 -6.21 -16.66 30.09
CA ASP A 316 -6.55 -15.95 28.85
C ASP A 316 -5.62 -16.34 27.70
N GLU A 317 -4.30 -16.36 27.92
CA GLU A 317 -3.31 -16.70 26.88
C GLU A 317 -2.11 -17.49 27.44
N VAL A 318 -1.66 -18.49 26.68
CA VAL A 318 -0.28 -18.99 26.72
C VAL A 318 0.40 -18.61 25.41
N ARG A 319 1.53 -17.90 25.51
CA ARG A 319 2.27 -17.38 24.35
C ARG A 319 3.77 -17.56 24.48
N GLN A 320 4.39 -18.00 23.38
CA GLN A 320 5.83 -18.21 23.23
C GLN A 320 6.45 -17.03 22.47
N TRP A 321 7.32 -16.27 23.14
CA TRP A 321 7.94 -15.06 22.60
C TRP A 321 9.36 -15.32 22.10
N THR A 322 9.66 -14.95 20.86
CA THR A 322 11.00 -15.07 20.26
C THR A 322 11.93 -13.96 20.72
N ILE A 323 13.10 -14.32 21.26
CA ILE A 323 14.20 -13.40 21.62
C ILE A 323 15.54 -13.96 21.13
N ARG A 324 16.54 -13.10 20.89
CA ARG A 324 17.93 -13.53 20.67
C ARG A 324 18.53 -14.02 22.01
N LYS A 325 19.39 -15.02 21.98
CA LYS A 325 20.11 -15.52 23.17
C LYS A 325 21.00 -14.40 23.70
N GLY A 326 20.89 -14.08 24.99
CA GLY A 326 21.58 -12.95 25.62
C GLY A 326 20.77 -11.64 25.71
N THR A 327 19.54 -11.60 25.18
CA THR A 327 18.61 -10.48 25.44
C THR A 327 18.35 -10.33 26.95
N LYS A 328 18.45 -9.09 27.45
CA LYS A 328 18.29 -8.76 28.87
C LYS A 328 16.81 -8.65 29.25
N ALA A 329 16.47 -8.83 30.53
CA ALA A 329 15.07 -8.84 30.97
C ALA A 329 14.23 -7.60 30.54
N PRO A 330 14.75 -6.35 30.57
CA PRO A 330 14.01 -5.19 30.05
C PRO A 330 13.70 -5.29 28.56
N GLN A 331 14.71 -5.67 27.75
CA GLN A 331 14.59 -5.84 26.30
C GLN A 331 13.59 -6.94 25.92
N ALA A 332 13.55 -8.03 26.69
CA ALA A 332 12.58 -9.10 26.49
C ALA A 332 11.14 -8.65 26.82
N ALA A 333 10.97 -7.81 27.84
CA ALA A 333 9.68 -7.19 28.14
C ALA A 333 9.26 -6.19 27.04
N GLY A 334 10.22 -5.49 26.44
CA GLY A 334 10.03 -4.61 25.26
C GLY A 334 9.45 -5.33 24.03
N VAL A 335 9.66 -6.65 23.90
CA VAL A 335 9.04 -7.47 22.83
C VAL A 335 7.53 -7.66 23.06
N ILE A 336 7.05 -7.59 24.31
CA ILE A 336 5.62 -7.61 24.64
C ILE A 336 5.03 -6.21 24.45
N HIS A 337 5.65 -5.20 25.06
CA HIS A 337 5.27 -3.80 24.91
C HIS A 337 6.45 -2.89 25.25
N THR A 338 6.69 -1.85 24.46
CA THR A 338 7.85 -0.94 24.63
C THR A 338 7.84 -0.22 25.97
N ASP A 339 6.66 0.06 26.54
CA ASP A 339 6.56 0.65 27.87
C ASP A 339 7.06 -0.28 28.99
N PHE A 340 7.00 -1.61 28.83
CA PHE A 340 7.57 -2.52 29.84
C PHE A 340 9.11 -2.47 29.86
N GLU A 341 9.76 -2.11 28.75
CA GLU A 341 11.20 -1.84 28.72
C GLU A 341 11.51 -0.46 29.33
N LYS A 342 10.79 0.59 28.91
CA LYS A 342 10.96 1.97 29.42
C LYS A 342 10.68 2.09 30.92
N THR A 343 9.69 1.36 31.44
CA THR A 343 9.26 1.39 32.84
C THR A 343 9.72 0.17 33.66
N PHE A 344 10.72 -0.56 33.17
CA PHE A 344 11.16 -1.81 33.80
C PHE A 344 11.69 -1.60 35.22
N ILE A 345 11.01 -2.21 36.21
CA ILE A 345 11.47 -2.28 37.60
C ILE A 345 12.06 -3.67 37.88
N GLN A 346 11.25 -4.71 37.66
CA GLN A 346 11.59 -6.09 37.94
C GLN A 346 10.70 -7.03 37.11
N CYS A 347 11.15 -8.26 36.89
CA CYS A 347 10.30 -9.35 36.44
C CYS A 347 10.26 -10.55 37.41
N ILE A 348 9.03 -11.03 37.56
CA ILE A 348 8.56 -12.40 37.75
C ILE A 348 9.27 -13.47 36.94
N VAL A 349 10.12 -14.36 37.45
CA VAL A 349 10.81 -15.39 36.63
C VAL A 349 10.68 -16.78 37.25
N TYR A 350 9.95 -17.66 36.55
CA TYR A 350 9.88 -19.09 36.86
C TYR A 350 10.66 -19.89 35.81
N ASN A 351 11.52 -20.81 36.23
CA ASN A 351 12.17 -21.75 35.31
C ASN A 351 11.16 -22.84 34.92
N TYR A 352 11.01 -23.13 33.63
CA TYR A 352 10.10 -24.16 33.13
C TYR A 352 10.31 -25.53 33.80
N ALA A 353 11.57 -25.93 34.05
CA ALA A 353 11.86 -27.21 34.69
C ALA A 353 11.29 -27.26 36.12
N THR A 354 11.41 -26.16 36.86
CA THR A 354 10.82 -26.02 38.20
C THR A 354 9.30 -25.93 38.15
N LEU A 355 8.74 -25.19 37.20
CA LEU A 355 7.29 -25.11 37.04
C LEU A 355 6.68 -26.50 36.74
N LYS A 356 7.38 -27.33 35.96
CA LYS A 356 7.00 -28.73 35.69
C LYS A 356 7.29 -29.70 36.85
N GLU A 357 8.22 -29.38 37.74
CA GLU A 357 8.49 -30.13 38.98
C GLU A 357 7.36 -29.96 40.01
N TYR A 358 6.81 -28.74 40.14
CA TYR A 358 5.80 -28.39 41.16
C TYR A 358 4.35 -28.27 40.64
N GLY A 359 4.14 -28.36 39.32
CA GLY A 359 2.82 -28.27 38.69
C GLY A 359 2.35 -26.83 38.44
N ASP A 360 2.26 -26.01 39.49
CA ASP A 360 1.73 -24.64 39.40
C ASP A 360 2.60 -23.55 40.07
N GLU A 361 2.30 -22.28 39.74
CA GLU A 361 3.02 -21.12 40.26
C GLU A 361 2.89 -20.92 41.78
N ALA A 362 1.78 -21.32 42.39
CA ALA A 362 1.58 -21.21 43.83
C ALA A 362 2.45 -22.22 44.59
N ALA A 363 2.60 -23.44 44.06
CA ALA A 363 3.51 -24.45 44.58
C ALA A 363 4.99 -24.04 44.42
N VAL A 364 5.40 -23.50 43.25
CA VAL A 364 6.77 -22.97 43.07
C VAL A 364 7.05 -21.81 44.04
N LYS A 365 6.05 -20.95 44.30
CA LYS A 365 6.12 -19.84 45.25
C LYS A 365 6.17 -20.29 46.71
N ALA A 366 5.40 -21.31 47.09
CA ALA A 366 5.47 -21.94 48.41
C ALA A 366 6.82 -22.63 48.65
N ALA A 367 7.39 -23.24 47.61
CA ALA A 367 8.73 -23.83 47.64
C ALA A 367 9.89 -22.80 47.62
N GLY A 368 9.60 -21.50 47.55
CA GLY A 368 10.60 -20.43 47.53
C GLY A 368 11.49 -20.38 46.27
N LYS A 369 11.22 -21.20 45.25
CA LYS A 369 12.04 -21.32 44.02
C LYS A 369 11.72 -20.24 42.96
N VAL A 370 11.08 -19.14 43.34
CA VAL A 370 10.73 -18.02 42.45
C VAL A 370 11.91 -17.05 42.33
N MET A 371 12.29 -16.70 41.11
CA MET A 371 13.33 -15.70 40.86
C MET A 371 12.72 -14.34 40.58
N THR A 372 13.32 -13.30 41.15
CA THR A 372 13.08 -11.89 40.78
C THR A 372 14.31 -11.37 40.06
N LYS A 373 14.15 -10.71 38.91
CA LYS A 373 15.27 -10.11 38.15
C LYS A 373 15.02 -8.64 37.86
N GLU A 374 15.97 -7.78 38.25
CA GLU A 374 15.92 -6.33 38.03
C GLU A 374 16.61 -5.90 36.73
N LYS A 375 17.84 -6.38 36.45
CA LYS A 375 18.59 -6.07 35.20
C LYS A 375 19.43 -7.23 34.64
N ALA A 376 19.19 -8.46 35.09
CA ALA A 376 19.99 -9.62 34.72
C ALA A 376 19.62 -10.23 33.36
N ASP A 377 20.57 -10.93 32.74
CA ASP A 377 20.36 -11.67 31.49
C ASP A 377 19.28 -12.76 31.65
N LEU A 378 18.48 -12.95 30.59
CA LEU A 378 17.68 -14.16 30.43
C LEU A 378 18.56 -15.23 29.78
N GLY A 379 19.21 -16.03 30.64
CA GLY A 379 19.98 -17.20 30.23
C GLY A 379 19.16 -18.20 29.42
N SER A 380 19.84 -19.12 28.73
CA SER A 380 19.28 -19.99 27.67
C SER A 380 18.21 -21.02 28.09
N GLN A 381 17.68 -20.96 29.31
CA GLN A 381 16.65 -21.87 29.82
C GLN A 381 15.26 -21.21 29.79
N ALA A 382 14.25 -22.01 29.40
CA ALA A 382 12.88 -21.56 29.27
C ALA A 382 12.37 -20.92 30.57
N THR A 383 11.89 -19.69 30.44
CA THR A 383 11.48 -18.82 31.53
C THR A 383 10.06 -18.36 31.29
N THR A 384 9.18 -18.55 32.27
CA THR A 384 7.87 -17.89 32.33
C THR A 384 8.05 -16.53 33.00
N MET A 385 7.53 -15.47 32.39
CA MET A 385 7.86 -14.09 32.77
C MET A 385 6.64 -13.19 33.04
N SER A 386 6.67 -12.42 34.14
CA SER A 386 5.64 -11.44 34.50
C SER A 386 6.26 -10.10 34.97
N PRO A 387 6.10 -8.98 34.24
CA PRO A 387 6.64 -7.67 34.62
C PRO A 387 5.75 -6.94 35.64
N LYS A 388 6.31 -5.97 36.38
CA LYS A 388 5.56 -5.10 37.32
C LYS A 388 5.91 -3.61 37.17
N GLN A 389 4.90 -2.76 37.37
CA GLN A 389 4.99 -1.28 37.33
C GLN A 389 4.74 -0.63 38.70
N ARG A 390 4.89 0.70 38.78
CA ARG A 390 4.78 1.53 40.00
C ARG A 390 3.35 2.00 40.24
N GLN A 391 2.80 1.75 41.43
CA GLN A 391 1.59 2.44 41.92
C GLN A 391 1.95 3.77 42.60
N THR A 392 1.19 4.84 42.31
CA THR A 392 1.22 6.14 43.01
C THR A 392 -0.13 6.85 42.85
N VAL A 393 -0.52 7.68 43.82
CA VAL A 393 -1.88 8.23 44.03
C VAL A 393 -1.73 9.69 44.52
N THR A 394 -2.56 10.69 44.23
CA THR A 394 -3.93 10.80 43.64
C THR A 394 -3.86 11.76 42.40
N ALA A 395 -4.86 12.39 41.76
CA ALA A 395 -6.33 12.58 41.80
C ALA A 395 -6.76 13.23 40.45
N PRO A 396 -8.07 13.41 40.12
CA PRO A 396 -9.31 13.00 40.81
C PRO A 396 -10.20 12.05 39.95
N LEU A 397 -11.40 11.75 40.44
CA LEU A 397 -12.49 11.15 39.65
C LEU A 397 -13.02 12.18 38.63
N GLY A 398 -13.18 11.83 37.35
CA GLY A 398 -13.71 12.82 36.38
C GLY A 398 -13.81 12.48 34.90
N GLU A 399 -13.40 11.31 34.40
CA GLU A 399 -13.60 10.94 32.99
C GLU A 399 -14.05 9.48 32.87
N ALA A 400 -15.07 9.23 32.06
CA ALA A 400 -15.55 7.88 31.77
C ALA A 400 -14.62 7.19 30.76
N ASP A 401 -14.54 5.86 30.80
CA ASP A 401 -13.79 5.06 29.83
C ASP A 401 -14.52 5.05 28.47
N ILE A 402 -14.37 6.15 27.73
CA ILE A 402 -15.03 6.41 26.44
C ILE A 402 -14.39 5.55 25.34
N ARG A 403 -14.73 4.26 25.34
CA ARG A 403 -14.39 3.33 24.26
C ARG A 403 -15.51 3.33 23.21
N PRO A 404 -15.20 3.58 21.92
CA PRO A 404 -16.20 3.51 20.85
C PRO A 404 -16.82 2.12 20.78
N LYS A 405 -18.16 2.01 20.90
CA LYS A 405 -18.87 0.74 20.69
C LYS A 405 -19.07 0.44 19.19
N ASN A 406 -17.98 0.34 18.44
CA ASN A 406 -17.99 -0.07 17.03
C ASN A 406 -17.23 -1.42 16.88
N PRO A 407 -17.89 -2.54 16.55
CA PRO A 407 -17.28 -3.87 16.53
C PRO A 407 -16.28 -4.10 15.38
N LEU A 408 -16.05 -3.11 14.50
CA LEU A 408 -14.96 -3.11 13.52
C LEU A 408 -13.76 -2.23 13.94
N GLN A 409 -13.78 -1.68 15.17
CA GLN A 409 -12.72 -0.83 15.73
C GLN A 409 -12.23 -1.39 17.08
N SER A 410 -11.64 -2.59 17.05
CA SER A 410 -11.08 -3.28 18.22
C SER A 410 -9.55 -3.34 18.17
N ASP A 411 -8.92 -2.98 19.29
CA ASP A 411 -7.63 -3.43 19.83
C ASP A 411 -6.36 -3.39 18.94
N PHE A 412 -5.25 -2.91 19.51
CA PHE A 412 -3.96 -2.81 18.84
C PHE A 412 -3.31 -4.20 18.65
N GLU A 413 -3.64 -4.86 17.54
CA GLU A 413 -3.05 -6.13 17.14
C GLU A 413 -1.54 -6.05 16.86
N ASP A 414 -0.88 -7.21 16.97
CA ASP A 414 0.57 -7.33 16.99
C ASP A 414 1.26 -6.94 15.66
N THR A 415 1.74 -5.70 15.64
CA THR A 415 2.35 -5.05 14.47
C THR A 415 3.59 -5.75 13.93
N ALA A 416 4.20 -6.70 14.66
CA ALA A 416 5.32 -7.49 14.15
C ALA A 416 4.94 -8.35 12.92
N SER A 417 3.65 -8.69 12.78
CA SER A 417 3.13 -9.48 11.66
C SER A 417 3.01 -8.70 10.34
N MET A 418 2.61 -7.43 10.42
CA MET A 418 2.06 -6.61 9.35
C MET A 418 3.13 -6.05 8.38
N ASP A 419 2.75 -5.69 7.16
CA ASP A 419 3.61 -4.94 6.22
C ASP A 419 3.87 -3.50 6.71
N SER A 420 4.95 -2.87 6.24
CA SER A 420 5.35 -1.49 6.53
C SER A 420 4.23 -0.44 6.43
N ASP A 421 3.39 -0.49 5.39
CA ASP A 421 2.24 0.41 5.24
C ASP A 421 1.01 -0.06 6.05
N GLU A 422 0.92 -1.34 6.39
CA GLU A 422 -0.17 -1.91 7.17
C GLU A 422 0.02 -1.63 8.67
N ARG A 423 1.27 -1.66 9.15
CA ARG A 423 1.69 -1.08 10.44
C ARG A 423 1.38 0.41 10.51
N PHE A 424 1.61 1.14 9.42
CA PHE A 424 1.31 2.56 9.34
C PHE A 424 -0.20 2.81 9.48
N LEU A 425 -1.04 2.05 8.77
CA LEU A 425 -2.49 2.12 8.89
C LEU A 425 -2.99 1.72 10.29
N ASN A 426 -2.41 0.69 10.92
CA ASN A 426 -2.68 0.31 12.31
C ASN A 426 -2.29 1.44 13.29
N ALA A 427 -1.14 2.08 13.10
CA ALA A 427 -0.70 3.22 13.92
C ALA A 427 -1.65 4.43 13.78
N LEU A 428 -2.27 4.65 12.62
CA LEU A 428 -3.36 5.61 12.42
C LEU A 428 -4.69 5.21 13.12
N GLY A 429 -4.75 4.03 13.73
CA GLY A 429 -5.94 3.50 14.42
C GLY A 429 -6.89 2.70 13.52
N TYR A 430 -6.41 2.19 12.39
CA TYR A 430 -7.21 1.46 11.40
C TYR A 430 -6.64 0.08 11.09
N LYS A 431 -7.46 -0.97 11.24
CA LYS A 431 -7.13 -2.31 10.73
C LYS A 431 -7.34 -2.35 9.22
N GLN A 432 -6.38 -2.89 8.48
CA GLN A 432 -6.50 -3.07 7.04
C GLN A 432 -7.54 -4.16 6.73
N THR A 433 -8.56 -3.81 5.96
CA THR A 433 -9.69 -4.70 5.64
C THR A 433 -9.81 -4.99 4.16
N LEU A 434 -9.52 -4.01 3.28
CA LEU A 434 -9.50 -4.19 1.84
C LEU A 434 -8.21 -4.90 1.38
N HIS A 435 -8.24 -5.53 0.19
CA HIS A 435 -7.10 -6.31 -0.31
C HIS A 435 -6.17 -5.46 -1.19
N ARG A 436 -4.90 -5.31 -0.79
CA ARG A 436 -3.87 -4.67 -1.63
C ARG A 436 -3.62 -5.44 -2.93
N GLN A 437 -4.05 -4.92 -4.06
CA GLN A 437 -3.86 -5.54 -5.40
C GLN A 437 -3.36 -4.58 -6.47
N TRP A 438 -3.46 -3.27 -6.24
CA TRP A 438 -3.19 -2.22 -7.23
C TRP A 438 -1.76 -1.67 -7.12
N LYS A 439 -1.13 -1.48 -8.29
CA LYS A 439 0.24 -0.96 -8.47
C LYS A 439 0.20 0.50 -8.96
N LEU A 440 1.36 1.12 -9.16
CA LEU A 440 1.49 2.53 -9.59
C LEU A 440 0.70 2.87 -10.86
N PHE A 441 0.72 2.02 -11.89
CA PHE A 441 -0.10 2.26 -13.08
C PHE A 441 -1.60 2.21 -12.76
N ASP A 442 -2.04 1.25 -11.95
CA ASP A 442 -3.46 1.08 -11.61
C ASP A 442 -3.97 2.28 -10.79
N SER A 443 -3.16 2.84 -9.88
CA SER A 443 -3.47 4.08 -9.16
C SER A 443 -3.49 5.30 -10.08
N PHE A 444 -2.45 5.50 -10.91
CA PHE A 444 -2.44 6.58 -11.91
C PHE A 444 -3.69 6.52 -12.80
N ALA A 445 -4.02 5.33 -13.31
CA ALA A 445 -5.17 5.10 -14.16
C ALA A 445 -6.51 5.38 -13.47
N ALA A 446 -6.63 5.13 -12.15
CA ALA A 446 -7.83 5.49 -11.39
C ALA A 446 -8.09 7.01 -11.41
N SER A 447 -7.08 7.82 -11.09
CA SER A 447 -7.23 9.28 -11.13
C SER A 447 -7.25 9.87 -12.56
N PHE A 448 -6.50 9.29 -13.49
CA PHE A 448 -6.44 9.77 -14.88
C PHE A 448 -7.73 9.45 -15.64
N ALA A 449 -8.34 8.28 -15.39
CA ALA A 449 -9.64 7.96 -15.97
C ALA A 449 -10.77 8.76 -15.32
N ALA A 450 -10.78 8.92 -13.98
CA ALA A 450 -11.78 9.71 -13.24
C ALA A 450 -11.89 11.18 -13.70
N LEU A 451 -10.83 11.75 -14.28
CA LEU A 451 -10.82 13.11 -14.83
C LEU A 451 -11.38 13.20 -16.26
N TYR A 452 -11.30 12.09 -17.03
CA TYR A 452 -11.53 11.98 -18.47
C TYR A 452 -11.44 13.33 -19.24
N PHE A 453 -10.26 13.94 -19.25
CA PHE A 453 -10.10 15.35 -19.65
C PHE A 453 -10.67 15.69 -21.04
N VAL A 454 -10.56 14.81 -22.04
CA VAL A 454 -11.14 15.02 -23.39
C VAL A 454 -12.68 15.01 -23.35
N GLY A 455 -13.27 14.12 -22.56
CA GLY A 455 -14.71 14.09 -22.28
C GLY A 455 -15.17 15.38 -21.59
N GLY A 456 -14.49 15.74 -20.49
CA GLY A 456 -14.75 16.97 -19.74
C GLY A 456 -14.72 18.21 -20.64
N ILE A 457 -13.65 18.42 -21.41
CA ILE A 457 -13.51 19.55 -22.33
C ILE A 457 -14.71 19.64 -23.28
N ARG A 458 -15.15 18.52 -23.90
CA ARG A 458 -16.30 18.53 -24.85
C ARG A 458 -17.64 18.79 -24.18
N VAL A 459 -17.86 18.30 -22.96
CA VAL A 459 -19.09 18.57 -22.19
C VAL A 459 -19.19 20.05 -21.81
N THR A 460 -18.05 20.70 -21.54
CA THR A 460 -18.02 22.09 -21.08
C THR A 460 -17.69 23.12 -22.17
N PHE A 461 -17.31 22.71 -23.39
CA PHE A 461 -16.71 23.57 -24.41
C PHE A 461 -17.54 24.82 -24.75
N SER A 462 -18.83 24.64 -25.09
CA SER A 462 -19.72 25.75 -25.44
C SER A 462 -19.97 26.68 -24.26
N ILE A 463 -19.96 26.18 -23.02
CA ILE A 463 -20.04 26.99 -21.80
C ILE A 463 -18.75 27.83 -21.65
N GLY A 464 -17.58 27.23 -21.94
CA GLY A 464 -16.28 27.90 -21.83
C GLY A 464 -16.09 29.01 -22.85
N ILE A 465 -16.63 28.84 -24.07
CA ILE A 465 -16.70 29.91 -25.07
C ILE A 465 -17.75 30.95 -24.69
N GLY A 466 -18.90 30.55 -24.13
CA GLY A 466 -19.93 31.49 -23.67
C GLY A 466 -19.41 32.44 -22.59
N ALA A 467 -18.61 31.90 -21.66
CA ALA A 467 -17.97 32.58 -20.54
C ALA A 467 -16.62 33.23 -20.92
N GLY A 468 -16.67 34.29 -21.74
CA GLY A 468 -15.49 35.12 -22.05
C GLY A 468 -14.89 34.93 -23.44
N GLY A 469 -15.31 33.91 -24.20
CA GLY A 469 -14.81 33.61 -25.55
C GLY A 469 -13.50 32.83 -25.58
N PRO A 470 -12.98 32.53 -26.79
CA PRO A 470 -11.75 31.77 -26.99
C PRO A 470 -10.57 32.28 -26.15
N ALA A 471 -10.35 33.59 -26.12
CA ALA A 471 -9.26 34.22 -25.39
C ALA A 471 -9.32 33.98 -23.87
N ALA A 472 -10.52 34.00 -23.28
CA ALA A 472 -10.70 33.70 -21.86
C ALA A 472 -10.53 32.21 -21.58
N TYR A 473 -11.01 31.33 -22.45
CA TYR A 473 -10.99 29.89 -22.24
C TYR A 473 -9.57 29.30 -22.29
N TRP A 474 -8.75 29.61 -23.31
CA TRP A 474 -7.39 29.04 -23.37
C TRP A 474 -6.49 29.57 -22.24
N SER A 475 -6.63 30.85 -21.88
CA SER A 475 -5.79 31.50 -20.88
C SER A 475 -6.16 31.08 -19.46
N SER A 476 -7.45 30.99 -19.13
CA SER A 476 -7.91 30.44 -17.86
C SER A 476 -7.52 28.96 -17.70
N TYR A 477 -7.54 28.17 -18.78
CA TYR A 477 -7.08 26.79 -18.74
C TYR A 477 -5.60 26.71 -18.40
N LEU A 478 -4.74 27.51 -19.04
CA LEU A 478 -3.31 27.57 -18.74
C LEU A 478 -3.02 27.99 -17.28
N VAL A 479 -3.74 28.99 -16.77
CA VAL A 479 -3.65 29.41 -15.36
C VAL A 479 -4.12 28.29 -14.42
N THR A 480 -5.20 27.58 -14.79
CA THR A 480 -5.73 26.44 -14.03
C THR A 480 -4.71 25.30 -13.95
N CYS A 481 -4.01 24.98 -15.04
CA CYS A 481 -2.93 23.97 -15.03
C CYS A 481 -1.91 24.25 -13.91
N ILE A 482 -1.41 25.48 -13.81
CA ILE A 482 -0.40 25.88 -12.83
C ILE A 482 -0.90 25.66 -11.40
N PHE A 483 -2.10 26.16 -11.08
CA PHE A 483 -2.64 26.04 -9.73
C PHE A 483 -3.18 24.64 -9.39
N VAL A 484 -3.61 23.86 -10.39
CA VAL A 484 -3.93 22.42 -10.21
C VAL A 484 -2.66 21.62 -9.92
N PHE A 485 -1.52 21.90 -10.56
CA PHE A 485 -0.25 21.25 -10.20
C PHE A 485 0.14 21.55 -8.75
N ILE A 486 -0.04 22.80 -8.31
CA ILE A 486 0.21 23.22 -6.92
C ILE A 486 -0.76 22.54 -5.95
N THR A 487 -2.05 22.47 -6.27
CA THR A 487 -3.07 21.82 -5.43
C THR A 487 -2.85 20.30 -5.34
N ALA A 488 -2.64 19.64 -6.48
CA ALA A 488 -2.36 18.20 -6.54
C ALA A 488 -1.03 17.85 -5.84
N ALA A 489 -0.02 18.72 -5.89
CA ALA A 489 1.19 18.57 -5.11
C ALA A 489 0.91 18.66 -3.60
N VAL A 490 0.18 19.68 -3.14
CA VAL A 490 -0.17 19.84 -1.72
C VAL A 490 -0.96 18.64 -1.21
N LEU A 491 -1.93 18.14 -1.98
CA LEU A 491 -2.74 16.97 -1.62
C LEU A 491 -1.95 15.65 -1.71
N ALA A 492 -0.99 15.52 -2.63
CA ALA A 492 -0.10 14.36 -2.70
C ALA A 492 0.80 14.21 -1.46
N GLU A 493 1.29 15.31 -0.88
CA GLU A 493 2.04 15.28 0.39
C GLU A 493 1.17 14.77 1.55
N ILE A 494 -0.09 15.21 1.62
CA ILE A 494 -1.02 14.79 2.67
C ILE A 494 -1.46 13.33 2.47
N CYS A 495 -1.74 12.92 1.23
CA CYS A 495 -1.97 11.52 0.87
C CYS A 495 -0.77 10.63 1.20
N SER A 496 0.47 11.15 1.09
CA SER A 496 1.68 10.41 1.41
C SER A 496 1.83 10.17 2.91
N ALA A 497 1.42 11.15 3.72
CA ALA A 497 1.36 11.04 5.18
C ALA A 497 0.11 10.30 5.70
N LEU A 498 -0.98 10.24 4.94
CA LEU A 498 -2.26 9.64 5.33
C LEU A 498 -2.90 8.81 4.18
N PRO A 499 -2.33 7.63 3.84
CA PRO A 499 -2.87 6.72 2.82
C PRO A 499 -3.89 5.75 3.45
N ALA A 500 -5.16 6.15 3.47
CA ALA A 500 -6.29 5.32 3.87
C ALA A 500 -7.41 5.36 2.80
N ALA A 501 -8.30 4.36 2.76
CA ALA A 501 -9.46 4.44 1.88
C ALA A 501 -10.35 5.66 2.22
N GLY A 502 -10.92 6.29 1.18
CA GLY A 502 -11.77 7.48 1.31
C GLY A 502 -11.09 8.71 1.92
N SER A 503 -9.75 8.81 1.91
CA SER A 503 -8.99 9.64 2.87
C SER A 503 -9.22 11.15 2.88
N ILE A 504 -9.98 11.77 1.96
CA ILE A 504 -10.14 13.23 1.91
C ILE A 504 -10.73 13.83 3.21
N TYR A 505 -11.69 13.15 3.85
CA TYR A 505 -12.25 13.60 5.13
C TYR A 505 -11.25 13.43 6.29
N PHE A 506 -10.37 12.43 6.20
CA PHE A 506 -9.31 12.19 7.17
C PHE A 506 -8.16 13.20 7.01
N TRP A 507 -7.83 13.60 5.77
CA TRP A 507 -6.94 14.73 5.47
C TRP A 507 -7.47 16.04 6.07
N ALA A 508 -8.77 16.30 5.92
CA ALA A 508 -9.42 17.47 6.51
C ALA A 508 -9.43 17.42 8.05
N ALA A 509 -9.65 16.24 8.62
CA ALA A 509 -9.63 16.05 10.07
C ALA A 509 -8.25 16.30 10.67
N GLU A 510 -7.19 15.69 10.15
CA GLU A 510 -5.84 15.94 10.67
C GLU A 510 -5.36 17.36 10.35
N ALA A 511 -5.74 17.95 9.21
CA ALA A 511 -5.46 19.36 8.92
C ALA A 511 -6.13 20.33 9.92
N GLY A 512 -7.31 19.98 10.46
CA GLY A 512 -8.00 20.71 11.54
C GLY A 512 -7.48 20.42 12.96
N GLY A 513 -6.59 19.44 13.11
CA GLY A 513 -5.93 19.07 14.37
C GLY A 513 -6.89 18.74 15.53
N ARG A 514 -6.35 18.70 16.76
CA ARG A 514 -7.12 18.34 17.97
C ARG A 514 -8.35 19.20 18.28
N ARG A 515 -8.41 20.46 17.81
CA ARG A 515 -9.51 21.39 18.14
C ARG A 515 -10.64 21.40 17.11
N TYR A 516 -10.33 21.31 15.81
CA TYR A 516 -11.31 21.46 14.74
C TYR A 516 -11.41 20.24 13.83
N GLY A 517 -10.50 19.27 13.94
CA GLY A 517 -10.42 18.13 13.05
C GLY A 517 -11.69 17.28 13.00
N ARG A 518 -12.30 17.02 14.16
CA ARG A 518 -13.58 16.27 14.22
C ARG A 518 -14.69 16.98 13.46
N LEU A 519 -14.73 18.31 13.45
CA LEU A 519 -15.69 19.11 12.69
C LEU A 519 -15.35 19.17 11.19
N PHE A 520 -14.08 19.46 10.87
CA PHE A 520 -13.58 19.57 9.49
C PHE A 520 -13.78 18.25 8.73
N GLY A 521 -13.44 17.13 9.36
CA GLY A 521 -13.69 15.81 8.81
C GLY A 521 -15.18 15.57 8.59
N PHE A 522 -16.06 15.92 9.55
CA PHE A 522 -17.49 15.59 9.45
C PHE A 522 -18.15 16.31 8.27
N ILE A 523 -17.81 17.60 8.11
CA ILE A 523 -18.25 18.43 6.99
C ILE A 523 -17.73 17.87 5.67
N VAL A 524 -16.43 17.56 5.57
CA VAL A 524 -15.82 17.03 4.34
C VAL A 524 -16.31 15.63 3.99
N ALA A 525 -16.63 14.78 4.97
CA ALA A 525 -17.22 13.47 4.73
C ALA A 525 -18.55 13.56 3.97
N TRP A 526 -19.44 14.49 4.37
CA TRP A 526 -20.70 14.74 3.65
C TRP A 526 -20.47 15.44 2.31
N TRP A 527 -19.65 16.49 2.27
CA TRP A 527 -19.28 17.19 1.02
C TRP A 527 -18.76 16.21 -0.04
N SER A 528 -17.71 15.46 0.26
CA SER A 528 -17.06 14.59 -0.72
C SER A 528 -17.91 13.38 -1.08
N THR A 529 -18.68 12.81 -0.14
CA THR A 529 -19.61 11.70 -0.44
C THR A 529 -20.71 12.14 -1.40
N THR A 530 -21.31 13.31 -1.17
CA THR A 530 -22.33 13.86 -2.08
C THR A 530 -21.71 14.25 -3.42
N ALA A 531 -20.53 14.87 -3.42
CA ALA A 531 -19.80 15.25 -4.64
C ALA A 531 -19.53 14.04 -5.55
N TRP A 532 -18.84 13.00 -5.03
CA TRP A 532 -18.47 11.82 -5.81
C TRP A 532 -19.66 10.98 -6.27
N THR A 533 -20.77 10.97 -5.52
CA THR A 533 -22.01 10.30 -5.97
C THR A 533 -22.74 11.09 -7.05
N THR A 534 -22.73 12.43 -6.94
CA THR A 534 -23.32 13.31 -7.96
C THR A 534 -22.50 13.32 -9.25
N PHE A 535 -21.17 13.17 -9.15
CA PHE A 535 -20.27 13.01 -10.31
C PHE A 535 -20.64 11.78 -11.15
N VAL A 536 -20.84 10.63 -10.51
CA VAL A 536 -21.30 9.38 -11.17
C VAL A 536 -22.64 9.58 -11.90
N ALA A 537 -23.61 10.27 -11.29
CA ALA A 537 -24.89 10.58 -11.92
C ALA A 537 -24.73 11.56 -13.11
N ALA A 538 -23.90 12.60 -12.97
CA ALA A 538 -23.65 13.61 -13.99
C ALA A 538 -23.04 13.00 -15.27
N GLU A 539 -22.09 12.08 -15.12
CA GLU A 539 -21.47 11.38 -16.25
C GLU A 539 -22.43 10.43 -16.97
N CYS A 540 -23.34 9.77 -16.25
CA CYS A 540 -24.41 8.96 -16.84
C CYS A 540 -25.34 9.81 -17.71
N GLN A 541 -25.70 11.02 -17.26
CA GLN A 541 -26.45 11.97 -18.09
C GLN A 541 -25.60 12.46 -19.27
N GLY A 542 -24.31 12.73 -19.07
CA GLY A 542 -23.38 13.08 -20.15
C GLY A 542 -23.36 12.04 -21.27
N ALA A 543 -23.23 10.76 -20.92
CA ALA A 543 -23.26 9.65 -21.88
C ALA A 543 -24.62 9.51 -22.57
N ALA A 544 -25.73 9.71 -21.83
CA ALA A 544 -27.08 9.77 -22.41
C ALA A 544 -27.23 10.94 -23.40
N ASN A 545 -26.64 12.10 -23.13
CA ASN A 545 -26.68 13.26 -24.03
C ASN A 545 -25.91 13.01 -25.33
N PHE A 546 -24.73 12.38 -25.25
CA PHE A 546 -23.98 11.95 -26.44
C PHE A 546 -24.80 10.96 -27.30
N LEU A 547 -25.52 10.01 -26.69
CA LEU A 547 -26.40 9.10 -27.44
C LEU A 547 -27.64 9.80 -28.02
N LEU A 548 -28.27 10.70 -27.27
CA LEU A 548 -29.52 11.35 -27.67
C LEU A 548 -29.34 12.51 -28.67
N SER A 549 -28.14 13.09 -28.79
CA SER A 549 -27.82 14.01 -29.90
C SER A 549 -27.95 13.38 -31.29
N GLU A 550 -27.91 12.05 -31.40
CA GLU A 550 -28.12 11.36 -32.69
C GLU A 550 -29.53 11.60 -33.26
N ILE A 551 -30.51 11.93 -32.42
CA ILE A 551 -31.86 12.34 -32.85
C ILE A 551 -31.78 13.58 -33.75
N SER A 552 -30.96 14.58 -33.37
CA SER A 552 -30.71 15.78 -34.18
C SER A 552 -29.94 15.45 -35.46
N VAL A 553 -28.87 14.64 -35.38
CA VAL A 553 -28.02 14.33 -36.56
C VAL A 553 -28.75 13.49 -37.61
N PHE A 554 -29.59 12.55 -37.19
CA PHE A 554 -30.39 11.72 -38.08
C PHE A 554 -31.77 12.30 -38.42
N ASN A 555 -32.13 13.49 -37.90
CA ASN A 555 -33.43 14.14 -38.08
C ASN A 555 -34.62 13.20 -37.73
N LEU A 556 -34.51 12.49 -36.61
CA LEU A 556 -35.55 11.57 -36.16
C LEU A 556 -36.75 12.36 -35.58
N PRO A 557 -38.00 11.91 -35.76
CA PRO A 557 -39.20 12.64 -35.34
C PRO A 557 -39.48 12.53 -33.83
N PHE A 558 -38.56 13.03 -33.01
CA PHE A 558 -38.65 13.05 -31.55
C PHE A 558 -38.11 14.40 -31.01
N PRO A 559 -38.71 14.99 -29.95
CA PRO A 559 -38.23 16.27 -29.40
C PRO A 559 -36.82 16.14 -28.80
N THR A 560 -35.95 17.12 -29.06
CA THR A 560 -34.56 17.19 -28.56
C THR A 560 -34.33 18.28 -27.51
N ASP A 561 -35.34 19.09 -27.26
CA ASP A 561 -35.33 20.19 -26.28
C ASP A 561 -35.40 19.66 -24.83
N THR A 562 -34.48 20.12 -23.98
CA THR A 562 -34.40 19.77 -22.56
C THR A 562 -35.54 20.36 -21.73
N SER A 563 -36.28 21.36 -22.22
CA SER A 563 -37.54 21.79 -21.60
C SER A 563 -38.61 20.70 -21.67
N ASN A 564 -38.58 19.85 -22.69
CA ASN A 564 -39.66 18.91 -22.99
C ASN A 564 -39.66 17.70 -22.04
N ILE A 565 -40.76 17.51 -21.31
CA ILE A 565 -40.90 16.42 -20.34
C ILE A 565 -40.77 15.01 -20.98
N LYS A 566 -41.16 14.83 -22.25
CA LYS A 566 -40.98 13.57 -22.97
C LYS A 566 -39.51 13.28 -23.28
N PHE A 567 -38.75 14.32 -23.66
CA PHE A 567 -37.32 14.18 -23.86
C PHE A 567 -36.61 13.88 -22.54
N ARG A 568 -36.90 14.64 -21.48
CA ARG A 568 -36.35 14.41 -20.13
C ARG A 568 -36.65 13.03 -19.56
N ALA A 569 -37.84 12.47 -19.83
CA ALA A 569 -38.18 11.11 -19.43
C ALA A 569 -37.30 10.06 -20.14
N VAL A 570 -37.05 10.21 -21.45
CA VAL A 570 -36.14 9.31 -22.19
C VAL A 570 -34.68 9.51 -21.76
N GLN A 571 -34.25 10.76 -21.55
CA GLN A 571 -32.93 11.11 -21.02
C GLN A 571 -32.67 10.43 -19.67
N TRP A 572 -33.63 10.49 -18.75
CA TRP A 572 -33.58 9.79 -17.46
C TRP A 572 -33.47 8.26 -17.65
N ILE A 573 -34.37 7.63 -18.43
CA ILE A 573 -34.34 6.18 -18.67
C ILE A 573 -32.99 5.72 -19.25
N VAL A 574 -32.45 6.45 -20.22
CA VAL A 574 -31.14 6.14 -20.81
C VAL A 574 -30.00 6.32 -19.80
N SER A 575 -30.06 7.37 -18.97
CA SER A 575 -29.06 7.60 -17.91
C SER A 575 -29.07 6.49 -16.85
N GLU A 576 -30.25 6.02 -16.44
CA GLU A 576 -30.40 4.89 -15.51
C GLU A 576 -29.83 3.60 -16.09
N LEU A 577 -30.15 3.27 -17.35
CA LEU A 577 -29.61 2.09 -18.02
C LEU A 577 -28.07 2.14 -18.10
N ILE A 578 -27.50 3.31 -18.41
CA ILE A 578 -26.06 3.53 -18.42
C ILE A 578 -25.45 3.38 -17.02
N LEU A 579 -26.12 3.91 -15.98
CA LEU A 579 -25.71 3.77 -14.58
C LEU A 579 -25.68 2.30 -14.14
N PHE A 580 -26.74 1.53 -14.40
CA PHE A 580 -26.80 0.11 -14.06
C PHE A 580 -25.73 -0.71 -14.79
N ILE A 581 -25.44 -0.43 -16.07
CA ILE A 581 -24.39 -1.13 -16.83
C ILE A 581 -23.00 -0.79 -16.27
N SER A 582 -22.71 0.51 -16.08
CA SER A 582 -21.38 0.99 -15.65
C SER A 582 -21.06 0.56 -14.21
N ILE A 583 -22.02 0.69 -13.29
CA ILE A 583 -21.84 0.28 -11.89
C ILE A 583 -22.01 -1.23 -11.71
N GLY A 584 -22.64 -1.94 -12.64
CA GLY A 584 -22.59 -3.41 -12.70
C GLY A 584 -21.16 -3.97 -12.69
N ALA A 585 -20.23 -3.29 -13.36
CA ALA A 585 -18.82 -3.67 -13.38
C ALA A 585 -18.06 -3.43 -12.05
N ASN A 586 -18.61 -2.64 -11.12
CA ASN A 586 -18.03 -2.42 -9.78
C ASN A 586 -18.17 -3.65 -8.86
N TYR A 587 -19.05 -4.61 -9.18
CA TYR A 587 -19.19 -5.87 -8.46
C TYR A 587 -18.21 -6.97 -8.93
N LEU A 588 -17.35 -6.67 -9.92
CA LEU A 588 -16.32 -7.58 -10.39
C LEU A 588 -15.13 -7.64 -9.41
N SER A 589 -14.57 -8.84 -9.23
CA SER A 589 -13.40 -9.09 -8.38
C SER A 589 -12.23 -8.13 -8.70
N PRO A 590 -11.54 -7.52 -7.71
CA PRO A 590 -10.52 -6.47 -7.92
C PRO A 590 -9.38 -6.84 -8.89
N SER A 591 -9.02 -8.13 -8.97
CA SER A 591 -8.01 -8.63 -9.91
C SER A 591 -8.43 -8.51 -11.39
N LYS A 592 -9.73 -8.61 -11.70
CA LYS A 592 -10.32 -8.31 -13.02
C LYS A 592 -10.43 -6.80 -13.24
N TYR A 593 -10.73 -6.04 -12.18
CA TYR A 593 -10.90 -4.59 -12.26
C TYR A 593 -9.65 -3.84 -12.76
N ARG A 594 -8.45 -4.39 -12.56
CA ARG A 594 -7.20 -3.90 -13.19
C ARG A 594 -7.24 -3.84 -14.73
N LEU A 595 -8.05 -4.67 -15.38
CA LEU A 595 -8.27 -4.58 -16.82
C LEU A 595 -9.11 -3.35 -17.17
N ILE A 596 -10.12 -3.00 -16.36
CA ILE A 596 -10.98 -1.83 -16.57
C ILE A 596 -10.17 -0.54 -16.50
N PHE A 597 -9.32 -0.36 -15.47
CA PHE A 597 -8.42 0.80 -15.40
C PHE A 597 -7.54 0.96 -16.65
N ARG A 598 -7.02 -0.15 -17.20
CA ARG A 598 -6.21 -0.15 -18.42
C ARG A 598 -7.04 0.18 -19.66
N VAL A 599 -8.18 -0.48 -19.84
CA VAL A 599 -9.09 -0.24 -20.97
C VAL A 599 -9.61 1.20 -20.96
N ALA A 600 -10.01 1.74 -19.80
CA ALA A 600 -10.37 3.14 -19.63
C ALA A 600 -9.22 4.07 -20.09
N THR A 601 -8.00 3.85 -19.57
CA THR A 601 -6.83 4.64 -19.97
C THR A 601 -6.57 4.56 -21.49
N TYR A 602 -6.67 3.38 -22.11
CA TYR A 602 -6.45 3.22 -23.55
C TYR A 602 -7.58 3.82 -24.40
N VAL A 603 -8.84 3.76 -23.96
CA VAL A 603 -9.97 4.42 -24.65
C VAL A 603 -9.82 5.94 -24.58
N ILE A 604 -9.40 6.49 -23.45
CA ILE A 604 -9.14 7.94 -23.29
C ILE A 604 -7.96 8.39 -24.16
N LEU A 605 -6.90 7.57 -24.27
CA LEU A 605 -5.77 7.86 -25.17
C LEU A 605 -6.15 7.71 -26.66
N LEU A 606 -6.99 6.74 -27.02
CA LEU A 606 -7.53 6.60 -28.38
C LEU A 606 -8.38 7.81 -28.75
N ASP A 607 -9.31 8.20 -27.89
CA ASP A 607 -10.16 9.38 -28.05
C ASP A 607 -9.34 10.67 -28.17
N PHE A 608 -8.32 10.86 -27.32
CA PHE A 608 -7.34 11.93 -27.46
C PHE A 608 -6.67 11.93 -28.84
N LEU A 609 -6.12 10.79 -29.28
CA LEU A 609 -5.44 10.68 -30.58
C LEU A 609 -6.38 10.93 -31.76
N LEU A 610 -7.61 10.44 -31.71
CA LEU A 610 -8.61 10.70 -32.76
C LEU A 610 -9.02 12.18 -32.82
N ASN A 611 -9.12 12.86 -31.67
CA ASN A 611 -9.33 14.31 -31.66
C ASN A 611 -8.11 15.06 -32.19
N ILE A 612 -6.88 14.73 -31.78
CA ILE A 612 -5.66 15.42 -32.23
C ILE A 612 -5.36 15.17 -33.72
N ILE A 613 -5.74 14.02 -34.29
CA ILE A 613 -5.38 13.63 -35.67
C ILE A 613 -6.58 13.71 -36.63
N TRP A 614 -7.69 13.04 -36.32
CA TRP A 614 -8.77 12.82 -37.29
C TRP A 614 -9.66 14.06 -37.46
N LEU A 615 -10.02 14.73 -36.36
CA LEU A 615 -10.86 15.94 -36.40
C LEU A 615 -10.22 17.08 -37.23
N PRO A 616 -8.94 17.47 -37.07
CA PRO A 616 -8.31 18.49 -37.92
C PRO A 616 -8.26 18.12 -39.40
N ILE A 617 -7.99 16.85 -39.72
CA ILE A 617 -7.96 16.33 -41.10
C ILE A 617 -9.37 16.36 -41.74
N ALA A 618 -10.42 16.35 -40.92
CA ALA A 618 -11.81 16.49 -41.36
C ALA A 618 -12.23 17.97 -41.49
N VAL A 619 -11.92 18.81 -40.49
CA VAL A 619 -12.16 20.25 -40.48
C VAL A 619 -11.51 20.95 -41.68
N SER A 620 -10.24 20.61 -41.97
CA SER A 620 -9.51 21.12 -43.15
C SER A 620 -10.09 20.68 -44.51
N LYS A 621 -11.12 19.83 -44.52
CA LYS A 621 -11.85 19.36 -45.71
C LYS A 621 -13.34 19.73 -45.69
N SER A 622 -13.83 20.39 -44.65
CA SER A 622 -15.22 20.82 -44.49
C SER A 622 -15.32 22.35 -44.49
N TYR A 623 -15.45 22.99 -43.32
CA TYR A 623 -15.57 24.45 -43.19
C TYR A 623 -14.23 25.18 -42.93
N GLY A 624 -13.12 24.46 -42.76
CA GLY A 624 -11.80 25.03 -42.51
C GLY A 624 -11.55 25.40 -41.03
N PHE A 625 -10.33 25.84 -40.74
CA PHE A 625 -9.93 26.23 -39.38
C PHE A 625 -10.24 27.71 -39.10
N GLN A 626 -10.48 28.03 -37.83
CA GLN A 626 -10.54 29.40 -37.34
C GLN A 626 -9.20 30.14 -37.49
N SER A 627 -9.24 31.47 -37.52
CA SER A 627 -8.02 32.28 -37.54
C SER A 627 -7.31 32.26 -36.18
N ALA A 628 -6.00 32.52 -36.18
CA ALA A 628 -5.25 32.70 -34.93
C ALA A 628 -5.77 33.90 -34.10
N GLU A 629 -6.34 34.92 -34.77
CA GLU A 629 -7.00 36.05 -34.12
C GLU A 629 -8.26 35.60 -33.35
N PHE A 630 -9.15 34.83 -34.00
CA PHE A 630 -10.31 34.21 -33.33
C PHE A 630 -9.88 33.42 -32.09
N VAL A 631 -8.87 32.56 -32.21
CA VAL A 631 -8.45 31.68 -31.12
C VAL A 631 -7.80 32.45 -29.96
N PHE A 632 -6.92 33.41 -30.24
CA PHE A 632 -6.07 34.01 -29.22
C PHE A 632 -6.56 35.35 -28.67
N THR A 633 -7.30 36.17 -29.44
CA THR A 633 -7.70 37.53 -29.02
C THR A 633 -9.21 37.73 -28.89
N GLN A 634 -10.05 36.94 -29.58
CA GLN A 634 -11.49 37.16 -29.56
C GLN A 634 -12.11 36.82 -28.20
N THR A 635 -12.96 37.75 -27.73
CA THR A 635 -13.80 37.58 -26.54
C THR A 635 -15.27 37.43 -26.93
N TYR A 636 -16.06 36.82 -26.06
CA TYR A 636 -17.49 36.59 -26.26
C TYR A 636 -18.24 36.59 -24.92
N ASN A 637 -19.55 36.84 -24.91
CA ASN A 637 -20.34 36.99 -23.69
C ASN A 637 -21.77 36.47 -23.87
N GLU A 638 -21.93 35.15 -23.86
CA GLU A 638 -23.26 34.50 -23.79
C GLU A 638 -23.85 34.55 -22.37
N THR A 639 -23.00 34.80 -21.36
CA THR A 639 -23.42 34.81 -19.95
C THR A 639 -24.24 36.04 -19.57
N GLY A 640 -24.15 37.13 -20.33
CA GLY A 640 -24.71 38.44 -19.96
C GLY A 640 -24.02 39.08 -18.74
N ALA A 641 -22.96 38.47 -18.20
CA ALA A 641 -22.29 38.96 -17.01
C ALA A 641 -21.42 40.21 -17.31
N PRO A 642 -21.11 41.04 -16.29
CA PRO A 642 -20.15 42.15 -16.44
C PRO A 642 -18.80 41.65 -16.99
N PRO A 643 -18.09 42.38 -17.87
CA PRO A 643 -16.98 41.83 -18.66
C PRO A 643 -15.88 41.11 -17.87
N VAL A 644 -15.47 41.65 -16.72
CA VAL A 644 -14.48 41.01 -15.84
C VAL A 644 -15.02 39.70 -15.26
N TRP A 645 -16.29 39.68 -14.84
CA TRP A 645 -16.92 38.50 -14.27
C TRP A 645 -17.19 37.42 -15.33
N ASN A 646 -17.60 37.83 -16.54
CA ASN A 646 -17.71 36.93 -17.70
C ASN A 646 -16.39 36.20 -18.00
N TRP A 647 -15.24 36.90 -17.91
CA TRP A 647 -13.94 36.24 -17.99
C TRP A 647 -13.67 35.31 -16.80
N MET A 648 -14.05 35.71 -15.57
CA MET A 648 -13.89 34.86 -14.39
C MET A 648 -14.74 33.57 -14.45
N LEU A 649 -15.90 33.60 -15.12
CA LEU A 649 -16.74 32.43 -15.36
C LEU A 649 -16.05 31.38 -16.25
N SER A 650 -15.03 31.71 -17.05
CA SER A 650 -14.25 30.67 -17.77
C SER A 650 -13.61 29.64 -16.82
N TYR A 651 -13.24 30.05 -15.60
CA TYR A 651 -12.70 29.15 -14.57
C TYR A 651 -13.73 28.16 -14.00
N PHE A 652 -15.03 28.41 -14.18
CA PHE A 652 -16.09 27.44 -13.88
C PHE A 652 -15.86 26.14 -14.68
N VAL A 653 -15.54 26.31 -15.97
CA VAL A 653 -15.35 25.24 -16.92
C VAL A 653 -14.01 24.54 -16.72
N THR A 654 -12.93 25.28 -16.48
CA THR A 654 -11.61 24.67 -16.24
C THR A 654 -11.58 23.87 -14.94
N ALA A 655 -12.32 24.31 -13.91
CA ALA A 655 -12.54 23.54 -12.69
C ALA A 655 -13.29 22.22 -12.96
N GLY A 656 -14.32 22.23 -13.81
CA GLY A 656 -15.06 21.03 -14.20
C GLY A 656 -14.24 19.97 -14.95
N ILE A 657 -13.09 20.36 -15.54
CA ILE A 657 -12.20 19.46 -16.29
C ILE A 657 -11.06 18.88 -15.42
N LEU A 658 -10.65 19.60 -14.36
CA LEU A 658 -9.41 19.33 -13.62
C LEU A 658 -9.62 19.12 -12.10
N VAL A 659 -10.78 18.58 -11.72
CA VAL A 659 -11.16 18.16 -10.36
C VAL A 659 -11.58 16.69 -10.38
N GLY A 660 -11.30 15.93 -9.30
CA GLY A 660 -11.46 14.46 -9.25
C GLY A 660 -10.13 13.69 -9.31
N PHE A 661 -9.00 14.40 -9.44
CA PHE A 661 -7.67 13.80 -9.49
C PHE A 661 -7.24 13.08 -8.19
N GLU A 662 -7.98 13.26 -7.08
CA GLU A 662 -7.71 12.63 -5.79
C GLU A 662 -8.25 11.20 -5.66
N ALA A 663 -8.87 10.64 -6.72
CA ALA A 663 -9.37 9.25 -6.76
C ALA A 663 -8.36 8.20 -6.22
N SER A 664 -7.07 8.34 -6.57
CA SER A 664 -5.95 7.55 -6.04
C SER A 664 -5.87 7.50 -4.51
N GLY A 665 -6.25 8.57 -3.82
CA GLY A 665 -6.35 8.62 -2.36
C GLY A 665 -7.51 7.76 -1.85
N HIS A 666 -8.69 7.87 -2.46
CA HIS A 666 -9.87 7.09 -2.10
C HIS A 666 -9.64 5.58 -2.20
N ILE A 667 -8.81 5.12 -3.14
CA ILE A 667 -8.42 3.71 -3.33
C ILE A 667 -7.10 3.29 -2.65
N SER A 668 -6.52 4.12 -1.77
CA SER A 668 -5.15 3.90 -1.30
C SER A 668 -4.97 2.66 -0.40
N GLU A 669 -6.02 2.20 0.31
CA GLU A 669 -5.98 0.94 1.09
C GLU A 669 -5.84 -0.33 0.19
N GLU A 670 -6.36 -0.29 -1.04
CA GLU A 670 -6.21 -1.36 -2.04
C GLU A 670 -4.87 -1.28 -2.82
N THR A 671 -4.02 -0.29 -2.49
CA THR A 671 -2.80 0.04 -3.23
C THR A 671 -1.53 -0.43 -2.50
N LYS A 672 -0.55 -0.96 -3.25
CA LYS A 672 0.76 -1.38 -2.72
C LYS A 672 1.71 -0.18 -2.58
N ASN A 673 2.46 -0.09 -1.47
CA ASN A 673 3.31 1.08 -1.12
C ASN A 673 2.52 2.41 -1.21
N ALA A 674 1.29 2.42 -0.68
CA ALA A 674 0.26 3.43 -0.86
C ALA A 674 0.75 4.86 -0.54
N SER A 675 1.55 5.03 0.50
CA SER A 675 2.19 6.29 0.90
C SER A 675 3.06 6.93 -0.20
N LEU A 676 3.61 6.16 -1.13
CA LEU A 676 4.29 6.69 -2.32
C LEU A 676 3.45 6.54 -3.58
N THR A 677 2.70 5.46 -3.71
CA THR A 677 1.98 5.08 -4.93
C THR A 677 0.74 5.93 -5.16
N ALA A 678 -0.10 6.12 -4.14
CA ALA A 678 -1.30 6.96 -4.25
C ALA A 678 -0.92 8.44 -4.42
N ALA A 679 0.04 8.93 -3.63
CA ALA A 679 0.58 10.29 -3.75
C ALA A 679 1.13 10.59 -5.17
N ARG A 680 1.91 9.65 -5.75
CA ARG A 680 2.37 9.76 -7.15
C ARG A 680 1.21 9.66 -8.14
N GLY A 681 0.21 8.82 -7.88
CA GLY A 681 -1.03 8.74 -8.65
C GLY A 681 -1.70 10.10 -8.79
N ILE A 682 -2.08 10.71 -7.65
CA ILE A 682 -2.69 12.05 -7.55
C ILE A 682 -1.92 13.10 -8.37
N PHE A 683 -0.61 13.23 -8.12
CA PHE A 683 0.19 14.27 -8.78
C PHE A 683 0.36 14.01 -10.28
N SER A 684 0.72 12.78 -10.68
CA SER A 684 1.01 12.48 -12.09
C SER A 684 -0.23 12.43 -12.97
N SER A 685 -1.40 12.03 -12.46
CA SER A 685 -2.66 12.11 -13.20
C SER A 685 -3.13 13.55 -13.42
N ALA A 686 -3.00 14.41 -12.41
CA ALA A 686 -3.34 15.83 -12.53
C ALA A 686 -2.42 16.53 -13.55
N VAL A 687 -1.11 16.27 -13.48
CA VAL A 687 -0.13 16.78 -14.44
C VAL A 687 -0.42 16.27 -15.85
N ALA A 688 -0.61 14.96 -16.05
CA ALA A 688 -0.89 14.39 -17.37
C ALA A 688 -2.17 14.96 -17.99
N SER A 689 -3.24 15.06 -17.21
CA SER A 689 -4.55 15.51 -17.71
C SER A 689 -4.55 16.98 -18.12
N ALA A 690 -3.92 17.87 -17.35
CA ALA A 690 -3.84 19.28 -17.72
C ALA A 690 -2.87 19.52 -18.90
N VAL A 691 -1.72 18.82 -18.93
CA VAL A 691 -0.74 18.93 -20.03
C VAL A 691 -1.31 18.39 -21.35
N LEU A 692 -2.07 17.29 -21.33
CA LEU A 692 -2.71 16.74 -22.53
C LEU A 692 -3.99 17.51 -22.92
N GLY A 693 -4.70 18.07 -21.95
CA GLY A 693 -5.93 18.82 -22.20
C GLY A 693 -5.74 20.21 -22.81
N PHE A 694 -4.66 20.93 -22.48
CA PHE A 694 -4.41 22.25 -23.08
C PHE A 694 -4.28 22.22 -24.62
N PRO A 695 -3.50 21.29 -25.23
CA PRO A 695 -3.53 21.07 -26.67
C PRO A 695 -4.92 20.79 -27.24
N VAL A 696 -5.78 20.04 -26.52
CA VAL A 696 -7.14 19.73 -26.97
C VAL A 696 -8.03 20.98 -26.96
N VAL A 697 -7.93 21.84 -25.93
CA VAL A 697 -8.65 23.12 -25.89
C VAL A 697 -8.25 24.01 -27.07
N ILE A 698 -6.95 24.21 -27.29
CA ILE A 698 -6.43 24.99 -28.44
C ILE A 698 -6.92 24.39 -29.76
N LEU A 699 -6.82 23.07 -29.92
CA LEU A 699 -7.23 22.36 -31.13
C LEU A 699 -8.73 22.52 -31.41
N PHE A 700 -9.59 22.40 -30.40
CA PHE A 700 -11.03 22.63 -30.55
C PHE A 700 -11.38 24.09 -30.84
N LEU A 701 -10.64 25.07 -30.28
CA LEU A 701 -10.79 26.48 -30.66
C LEU A 701 -10.40 26.75 -32.12
N PHE A 702 -9.43 26.02 -32.68
CA PHE A 702 -9.16 26.04 -34.13
C PHE A 702 -10.18 25.25 -34.96
N CYS A 703 -10.79 24.20 -34.39
CA CYS A 703 -11.67 23.26 -35.10
C CYS A 703 -13.18 23.60 -35.01
N THR A 704 -13.59 24.53 -34.15
CA THR A 704 -15.00 24.94 -34.04
C THR A 704 -15.48 25.66 -35.32
N PRO A 705 -16.75 25.48 -35.74
CA PRO A 705 -17.37 26.44 -36.66
C PRO A 705 -17.50 27.81 -35.98
N ASP A 706 -17.96 28.83 -36.72
CA ASP A 706 -18.24 30.15 -36.15
C ASP A 706 -19.26 30.07 -35.00
N LEU A 707 -19.29 31.10 -34.15
CA LEU A 707 -20.10 31.08 -32.93
C LEU A 707 -21.60 30.97 -33.20
N ASN A 708 -22.12 31.60 -34.26
CA ASN A 708 -23.56 31.52 -34.56
C ASN A 708 -23.92 30.09 -34.98
N THR A 709 -23.08 29.47 -35.82
CA THR A 709 -23.24 28.05 -36.21
C THR A 709 -23.09 27.13 -35.00
N LEU A 710 -22.13 27.37 -34.09
CA LEU A 710 -21.90 26.55 -32.88
C LEU A 710 -23.11 26.57 -31.94
N TYR A 711 -23.70 27.73 -31.67
CA TYR A 711 -24.89 27.84 -30.79
C TYR A 711 -26.20 27.47 -31.50
N ALA A 712 -26.24 27.44 -32.83
CA ALA A 712 -27.36 26.89 -33.60
C ALA A 712 -27.43 25.35 -33.58
N LEU A 713 -26.43 24.65 -33.02
CA LEU A 713 -26.42 23.20 -32.88
C LEU A 713 -27.38 22.72 -31.78
N ASN A 714 -28.69 22.73 -32.08
CA ASN A 714 -29.77 22.24 -31.22
C ASN A 714 -29.67 20.72 -30.96
N ALA A 715 -28.77 20.34 -30.06
CA ALA A 715 -28.54 18.98 -29.62
C ALA A 715 -28.09 18.96 -28.14
N PRO A 716 -28.50 17.95 -27.32
CA PRO A 716 -28.12 17.84 -25.90
C PRO A 716 -26.61 17.83 -25.63
N GLN A 717 -25.83 17.41 -26.63
CA GLN A 717 -24.37 17.54 -26.70
C GLN A 717 -23.99 18.03 -28.11
N PRO A 718 -23.67 19.32 -28.30
CA PRO A 718 -23.30 19.91 -29.59
C PRO A 718 -22.13 19.24 -30.32
N PHE A 719 -21.17 18.62 -29.60
CA PHE A 719 -20.02 17.97 -30.23
C PHE A 719 -20.40 16.83 -31.18
N VAL A 720 -21.53 16.14 -30.96
CA VAL A 720 -22.01 15.09 -31.87
C VAL A 720 -22.41 15.69 -33.22
N SER A 721 -23.07 16.85 -33.21
CA SER A 721 -23.41 17.61 -34.43
C SER A 721 -22.18 18.18 -35.11
N LEU A 722 -21.21 18.72 -34.35
CA LEU A 722 -19.92 19.21 -34.87
C LEU A 722 -19.13 18.08 -35.55
N TYR A 723 -19.06 16.90 -34.93
CA TYR A 723 -18.49 15.71 -35.55
C TYR A 723 -19.28 15.30 -36.81
N ALA A 724 -20.61 15.34 -36.81
CA ALA A 724 -21.42 14.99 -37.98
C ALA A 724 -21.19 15.96 -39.17
N MET A 725 -20.98 17.25 -38.90
CA MET A 725 -20.65 18.27 -39.91
C MET A 725 -19.23 18.11 -40.50
N THR A 726 -18.27 17.62 -39.71
CA THR A 726 -16.86 17.51 -40.12
C THR A 726 -16.51 16.14 -40.69
N LEU A 727 -16.93 15.07 -40.02
CA LEU A 727 -16.60 13.67 -40.31
C LEU A 727 -17.70 12.96 -41.13
N GLY A 728 -18.83 13.63 -41.37
CA GLY A 728 -19.99 13.08 -42.08
C GLY A 728 -20.72 11.99 -41.29
N LYS A 729 -21.81 11.47 -41.88
CA LYS A 729 -22.72 10.54 -41.19
C LYS A 729 -22.12 9.18 -40.81
N GLY A 730 -21.01 8.77 -41.43
CA GLY A 730 -20.28 7.56 -41.03
C GLY A 730 -19.24 7.81 -39.94
N GLY A 731 -18.42 8.86 -40.08
CA GLY A 731 -17.27 9.09 -39.20
C GLY A 731 -17.64 9.53 -37.78
N HIS A 732 -18.67 10.37 -37.63
CA HIS A 732 -19.08 10.84 -36.30
C HIS A 732 -19.61 9.73 -35.40
N VAL A 733 -20.29 8.71 -35.95
CA VAL A 733 -20.80 7.56 -35.16
C VAL A 733 -19.64 6.81 -34.50
N VAL A 734 -18.51 6.65 -35.20
CA VAL A 734 -17.30 6.03 -34.64
C VAL A 734 -16.72 6.87 -33.51
N MET A 735 -16.64 8.20 -33.68
CA MET A 735 -16.26 9.11 -32.59
C MET A 735 -17.23 9.01 -31.41
N ASN A 736 -18.54 9.05 -31.65
CA ASN A 736 -19.55 9.09 -30.62
C ASN A 736 -19.60 7.79 -29.79
N ILE A 737 -19.47 6.63 -30.43
CA ILE A 737 -19.31 5.34 -29.74
C ILE A 737 -18.10 5.38 -28.79
N ILE A 738 -16.98 5.97 -29.21
CA ILE A 738 -15.78 6.11 -28.37
C ILE A 738 -16.01 7.12 -27.23
N CYS A 739 -16.71 8.24 -27.47
CA CYS A 739 -17.14 9.18 -26.42
C CYS A 739 -18.00 8.51 -25.34
N ILE A 740 -19.03 7.75 -25.76
CA ILE A 740 -19.97 7.06 -24.88
C ILE A 740 -19.24 5.98 -24.08
N LEU A 741 -18.42 5.14 -24.73
CA LEU A 741 -17.60 4.13 -24.05
C LEU A 741 -16.61 4.77 -23.06
N GLY A 742 -15.99 5.90 -23.43
CA GLY A 742 -15.11 6.67 -22.55
C GLY A 742 -15.82 7.17 -21.30
N LEU A 743 -17.04 7.72 -21.45
CA LEU A 743 -17.85 8.19 -20.31
C LEU A 743 -18.31 7.03 -19.44
N MET A 744 -18.80 5.91 -20.01
CA MET A 744 -19.18 4.72 -19.25
C MET A 744 -17.99 4.14 -18.45
N LEU A 745 -16.80 4.12 -19.05
CA LEU A 745 -15.57 3.67 -18.39
C LEU A 745 -15.11 4.65 -17.30
N ASN A 746 -15.29 5.96 -17.51
CA ASN A 746 -15.09 6.98 -16.49
C ASN A 746 -16.02 6.74 -15.29
N THR A 747 -17.34 6.65 -15.52
CA THR A 747 -18.36 6.37 -14.48
C THR A 747 -18.10 5.07 -13.72
N THR A 748 -17.63 4.05 -14.42
CA THR A 748 -17.20 2.79 -13.79
C THR A 748 -16.07 3.04 -12.79
N VAL A 749 -15.05 3.84 -13.17
CA VAL A 749 -13.91 4.23 -12.32
C VAL A 749 -14.29 5.21 -11.20
N ALA A 750 -15.08 6.24 -11.48
CA ALA A 750 -15.58 7.18 -10.48
C ALA A 750 -16.46 6.48 -9.43
N GLY A 751 -17.26 5.48 -9.85
CA GLY A 751 -18.01 4.60 -8.96
C GLY A 751 -17.13 3.79 -8.00
N VAL A 752 -15.92 3.39 -8.41
CA VAL A 752 -14.96 2.75 -7.50
C VAL A 752 -14.50 3.74 -6.43
N ALA A 753 -14.03 4.92 -6.82
CA ALA A 753 -13.59 5.94 -5.86
C ALA A 753 -14.71 6.35 -4.89
N SER A 754 -15.91 6.61 -5.41
CA SER A 754 -17.12 6.95 -4.65
C SER A 754 -17.53 5.85 -3.67
N SER A 755 -17.56 4.58 -4.10
CA SER A 755 -17.92 3.45 -3.23
C SER A 755 -16.90 3.20 -2.10
N ARG A 756 -15.60 3.46 -2.31
CA ARG A 756 -14.59 3.38 -1.22
C ARG A 756 -14.74 4.51 -0.22
N LEU A 757 -15.09 5.72 -0.68
CA LEU A 757 -15.38 6.85 0.19
C LEU A 757 -16.62 6.60 1.06
N ILE A 758 -17.73 6.17 0.45
CA ILE A 758 -18.98 5.78 1.16
C ILE A 758 -18.70 4.68 2.18
N TRP A 759 -17.92 3.66 1.80
CA TRP A 759 -17.54 2.58 2.69
C TRP A 759 -16.69 3.06 3.87
N ALA A 760 -15.71 3.94 3.67
CA ALA A 760 -14.86 4.47 4.74
C ALA A 760 -15.66 5.32 5.74
N VAL A 761 -16.54 6.20 5.26
CA VAL A 761 -17.44 7.00 6.11
C VAL A 761 -18.46 6.12 6.86
N ALA A 762 -18.90 5.01 6.26
CA ALA A 762 -19.72 3.99 6.93
C ALA A 762 -18.96 3.18 7.98
N ARG A 763 -17.74 2.71 7.68
CA ARG A 763 -16.84 1.95 8.60
C ARG A 763 -16.60 2.74 9.88
N ASP A 764 -16.38 4.04 9.73
CA ASP A 764 -16.10 4.91 10.86
C ASP A 764 -17.37 5.22 11.66
N GLY A 765 -18.55 5.22 11.03
CA GLY A 765 -19.86 5.11 11.71
C GLY A 765 -20.91 6.19 11.40
N VAL A 766 -20.65 7.12 10.48
CA VAL A 766 -21.49 8.32 10.26
C VAL A 766 -22.75 8.07 9.43
N LEU A 767 -22.72 7.16 8.46
CA LEU A 767 -23.87 6.93 7.59
C LEU A 767 -25.00 6.16 8.31
N PRO A 768 -26.29 6.44 8.00
CA PRO A 768 -27.39 5.57 8.42
C PRO A 768 -27.15 4.15 7.88
N PHE A 769 -27.50 3.13 8.67
CA PHE A 769 -27.18 1.73 8.37
C PHE A 769 -25.68 1.42 8.20
N SER A 770 -24.79 2.24 8.78
CA SER A 770 -23.32 2.05 8.78
C SER A 770 -22.87 0.61 9.07
N GLY A 771 -23.49 -0.08 10.03
CA GLY A 771 -23.21 -1.48 10.37
C GLY A 771 -23.52 -2.52 9.27
N TRP A 772 -24.25 -2.14 8.21
CA TRP A 772 -24.42 -2.92 6.97
C TRP A 772 -23.53 -2.37 5.84
N ILE A 773 -23.49 -1.05 5.63
CA ILE A 773 -22.73 -0.41 4.53
C ILE A 773 -21.22 -0.67 4.66
N SER A 774 -20.70 -0.72 5.88
CA SER A 774 -19.29 -1.00 6.19
C SER A 774 -18.85 -2.45 5.98
N GLN A 775 -19.78 -3.39 5.76
CA GLN A 775 -19.45 -4.81 5.60
C GLN A 775 -18.73 -5.05 4.27
N VAL A 776 -17.64 -5.82 4.35
CA VAL A 776 -16.88 -6.31 3.18
C VAL A 776 -17.25 -7.76 2.89
N SER A 777 -17.24 -8.15 1.62
CA SER A 777 -17.44 -9.54 1.20
C SER A 777 -16.29 -10.43 1.66
N ALA A 778 -16.45 -11.76 1.56
CA ALA A 778 -15.37 -12.72 1.80
C ALA A 778 -14.11 -12.46 0.93
N ASN A 779 -14.29 -11.83 -0.23
CA ASN A 779 -13.19 -11.40 -1.12
C ASN A 779 -12.55 -10.05 -0.73
N LYS A 780 -12.97 -9.45 0.40
CA LYS A 780 -12.59 -8.11 0.87
C LYS A 780 -13.04 -6.97 -0.07
N GLU A 781 -14.28 -7.06 -0.58
CA GLU A 781 -14.89 -6.06 -1.49
C GLU A 781 -16.05 -5.33 -0.78
N PRO A 782 -16.15 -3.98 -0.82
CA PRO A 782 -17.18 -3.20 -0.12
C PRO A 782 -18.52 -3.15 -0.89
N ARG A 783 -19.10 -4.32 -1.19
CA ARG A 783 -20.27 -4.45 -2.10
C ARG A 783 -21.48 -3.62 -1.67
N ASN A 784 -21.78 -3.56 -0.37
CA ASN A 784 -22.94 -2.83 0.14
C ASN A 784 -22.84 -1.32 -0.10
N ALA A 785 -21.61 -0.76 -0.05
CA ALA A 785 -21.36 0.63 -0.41
C ALA A 785 -21.52 0.90 -1.91
N VAL A 786 -21.19 -0.05 -2.78
CA VAL A 786 -21.51 0.02 -4.23
C VAL A 786 -23.03 0.07 -4.43
N THR A 787 -23.80 -0.73 -3.69
CA THR A 787 -25.27 -0.73 -3.74
C THR A 787 -25.86 0.62 -3.29
N VAL A 788 -25.36 1.19 -2.20
CA VAL A 788 -25.81 2.52 -1.72
C VAL A 788 -25.48 3.62 -2.72
N MET A 789 -24.25 3.61 -3.25
CA MET A 789 -23.80 4.56 -4.27
C MET A 789 -24.69 4.53 -5.51
N LEU A 790 -25.02 3.33 -6.00
CA LEU A 790 -25.95 3.10 -7.11
C LEU A 790 -27.36 3.66 -6.82
N ILE A 791 -27.94 3.36 -5.65
CA ILE A 791 -29.28 3.82 -5.26
C ILE A 791 -29.32 5.35 -5.16
N VAL A 792 -28.31 5.98 -4.54
CA VAL A 792 -28.27 7.44 -4.41
C VAL A 792 -28.03 8.11 -5.77
N ALA A 793 -27.19 7.55 -6.64
CA ALA A 793 -26.99 8.07 -7.99
C ALA A 793 -28.27 8.01 -8.84
N ALA A 794 -29.05 6.92 -8.77
CA ALA A 794 -30.36 6.81 -9.42
C ALA A 794 -31.36 7.85 -8.88
N LEU A 795 -31.44 8.01 -7.55
CA LEU A 795 -32.28 9.04 -6.93
C LEU A 795 -31.88 10.48 -7.33
N LEU A 796 -30.60 10.73 -7.63
CA LEU A 796 -30.14 12.00 -8.20
C LEU A 796 -30.52 12.13 -9.69
N LEU A 797 -30.43 11.06 -10.49
CA LEU A 797 -30.89 11.05 -11.89
C LEU A 797 -32.40 11.34 -12.00
N CYS A 798 -33.22 10.92 -11.04
CA CYS A 798 -34.65 11.28 -10.99
C CYS A 798 -34.91 12.80 -11.00
N THR A 799 -33.94 13.64 -10.60
CA THR A 799 -34.10 15.11 -10.63
C THR A 799 -34.06 15.72 -12.04
N ILE A 800 -33.66 14.95 -13.05
CA ILE A 800 -33.84 15.30 -14.48
C ILE A 800 -35.34 15.52 -14.79
N LEU A 801 -36.22 14.69 -14.21
CA LEU A 801 -37.66 14.69 -14.50
C LEU A 801 -38.35 16.03 -14.18
N PRO A 802 -38.22 16.64 -12.97
CA PRO A 802 -38.82 17.94 -12.68
C PRO A 802 -38.19 19.11 -13.45
N SER A 803 -36.85 19.19 -13.55
CA SER A 803 -36.17 20.29 -14.27
C SER A 803 -34.75 19.93 -14.72
N ALA A 804 -34.43 20.21 -15.99
CA ALA A 804 -33.05 20.10 -16.49
C ALA A 804 -32.08 21.05 -15.74
N VAL A 805 -32.54 22.24 -15.35
CA VAL A 805 -31.77 23.25 -14.60
C VAL A 805 -31.43 22.77 -13.19
N ALA A 806 -32.34 22.02 -12.55
CA ALA A 806 -32.10 21.42 -11.25
C ALA A 806 -30.98 20.36 -11.35
N PHE A 807 -30.95 19.57 -12.41
CA PHE A 807 -29.87 18.60 -12.64
C PHE A 807 -28.54 19.26 -13.02
N THR A 808 -28.50 20.26 -13.91
CA THR A 808 -27.22 20.96 -14.23
C THR A 808 -26.65 21.70 -13.02
N SER A 809 -27.52 22.20 -12.12
CA SER A 809 -27.09 22.72 -10.81
C SER A 809 -26.50 21.65 -9.89
N LEU A 810 -26.96 20.38 -9.98
CA LEU A 810 -26.34 19.25 -9.27
C LEU A 810 -24.94 18.92 -9.82
N ILE A 811 -24.71 18.98 -11.13
CA ILE A 811 -23.34 18.85 -11.71
C ILE A 811 -22.40 19.89 -11.09
N SER A 812 -22.88 21.13 -10.98
CA SER A 812 -22.16 22.24 -10.34
C SER A 812 -21.91 21.96 -8.84
N ALA A 813 -22.91 21.41 -8.15
CA ALA A 813 -22.83 20.93 -6.77
C ALA A 813 -21.97 19.65 -6.59
N ALA A 814 -21.45 19.04 -7.65
CA ALA A 814 -20.45 17.97 -7.56
C ALA A 814 -19.02 18.52 -7.48
N ALA A 815 -18.71 19.62 -8.17
CA ALA A 815 -17.39 20.24 -8.14
C ALA A 815 -17.16 21.12 -6.89
N VAL A 816 -18.18 21.90 -6.50
CA VAL A 816 -18.14 22.82 -5.34
C VAL A 816 -17.63 22.17 -4.03
N PRO A 817 -18.16 21.02 -3.58
CA PRO A 817 -17.81 20.49 -2.27
C PRO A 817 -16.38 19.92 -2.24
N THR A 818 -15.91 19.36 -3.35
CA THR A 818 -14.54 18.85 -3.50
C THR A 818 -13.52 20.00 -3.48
N ILE A 819 -13.74 21.07 -4.25
CA ILE A 819 -12.86 22.25 -4.21
C ILE A 819 -12.91 22.93 -2.84
N THR A 820 -14.09 23.01 -2.20
CA THR A 820 -14.19 23.62 -0.86
C THR A 820 -13.54 22.74 0.22
N ALA A 821 -13.55 21.42 0.06
CA ALA A 821 -12.73 20.51 0.88
C ALA A 821 -11.23 20.77 0.68
N TYR A 822 -10.76 20.98 -0.55
CA TYR A 822 -9.36 21.34 -0.82
C TYR A 822 -8.97 22.67 -0.16
N ALA A 823 -9.84 23.69 -0.24
CA ALA A 823 -9.65 24.95 0.46
C ALA A 823 -9.58 24.76 1.97
N LEU A 824 -10.49 23.97 2.57
CA LEU A 824 -10.52 23.71 4.03
C LEU A 824 -9.30 22.92 4.53
N ILE A 825 -8.83 21.93 3.76
CA ILE A 825 -7.60 21.18 4.02
C ILE A 825 -6.39 22.13 4.01
N CYS A 826 -6.29 22.99 2.98
CA CYS A 826 -5.20 23.97 2.88
C CYS A 826 -5.27 25.03 3.99
N PHE A 827 -6.47 25.49 4.37
CA PHE A 827 -6.68 26.39 5.50
C PHE A 827 -6.17 25.77 6.81
N GLY A 828 -6.55 24.51 7.08
CA GLY A 828 -6.05 23.78 8.24
C GLY A 828 -4.53 23.69 8.28
N ARG A 829 -3.89 23.31 7.16
CA ARG A 829 -2.42 23.24 7.06
C ARG A 829 -1.70 24.59 7.02
N VAL A 830 -2.37 25.71 6.78
CA VAL A 830 -1.75 27.06 6.84
C VAL A 830 -1.89 27.68 8.23
N PHE A 831 -3.02 27.49 8.91
CA PHE A 831 -3.35 28.23 10.14
C PHE A 831 -3.48 27.39 11.42
N ILE A 832 -3.75 26.08 11.32
CA ILE A 832 -4.04 25.21 12.48
C ILE A 832 -2.92 24.19 12.73
N THR A 833 -2.44 23.52 11.68
CA THR A 833 -1.41 22.46 11.74
C THR A 833 -0.11 22.76 10.94
N PRO A 834 0.40 24.01 10.90
CA PRO A 834 1.32 24.45 9.85
C PRO A 834 2.79 24.05 10.03
N HIS A 835 3.08 23.08 10.89
CA HIS A 835 4.40 22.45 11.03
C HIS A 835 4.31 20.92 11.13
N GLU A 836 3.15 20.34 10.80
CA GLU A 836 2.85 18.91 10.85
C GLU A 836 3.05 18.28 9.46
N PHE A 837 2.92 16.94 9.34
CA PHE A 837 3.16 16.17 8.10
C PHE A 837 4.62 16.19 7.57
N LYS A 838 5.60 16.47 8.44
CA LYS A 838 7.03 16.56 8.06
C LYS A 838 7.63 15.26 7.52
N ASN A 839 7.11 14.11 7.95
CA ASN A 839 7.65 12.78 7.64
C ASN A 839 7.02 12.14 6.37
N ALA A 840 6.25 12.89 5.57
CA ALA A 840 5.63 12.38 4.35
C ALA A 840 6.69 11.81 3.37
N ARG A 841 6.53 10.54 2.92
CA ARG A 841 7.50 9.86 2.03
C ARG A 841 7.64 10.58 0.67
N TRP A 842 6.62 11.30 0.26
CA TRP A 842 6.63 12.31 -0.80
C TRP A 842 6.33 13.66 -0.14
N SER A 843 7.24 14.62 -0.22
CA SER A 843 7.11 15.93 0.44
C SER A 843 7.67 17.08 -0.40
N LEU A 844 7.07 18.25 -0.20
CA LEU A 844 7.48 19.54 -0.77
C LEU A 844 8.54 20.26 0.11
N GLY A 845 8.84 19.72 1.30
CA GLY A 845 9.81 20.27 2.24
C GLY A 845 9.57 21.75 2.51
N ARG A 846 10.58 22.60 2.28
CA ARG A 846 10.49 24.06 2.48
C ARG A 846 9.39 24.75 1.67
N TRP A 847 8.95 24.15 0.57
CA TRP A 847 7.90 24.71 -0.30
C TRP A 847 6.48 24.34 0.14
N SER A 848 6.31 23.38 1.07
CA SER A 848 5.01 22.92 1.55
C SER A 848 4.09 24.08 2.00
N ARG A 849 4.58 24.96 2.89
CA ARG A 849 3.82 26.13 3.37
C ARG A 849 3.44 27.12 2.26
N PRO A 850 4.38 27.68 1.47
CA PRO A 850 4.04 28.61 0.38
C PRO A 850 3.05 28.02 -0.62
N LEU A 851 3.25 26.76 -1.03
CA LEU A 851 2.37 26.09 -2.00
C LEU A 851 0.98 25.80 -1.42
N THR A 852 0.88 25.46 -0.13
CA THR A 852 -0.42 25.30 0.56
C THR A 852 -1.18 26.62 0.68
N LEU A 853 -0.50 27.75 0.93
CA LEU A 853 -1.14 29.08 0.92
C LEU A 853 -1.65 29.46 -0.48
N ILE A 854 -0.88 29.16 -1.53
CA ILE A 854 -1.31 29.39 -2.92
C ILE A 854 -2.51 28.50 -3.26
N ALA A 855 -2.47 27.21 -2.89
CA ALA A 855 -3.60 26.29 -3.07
C ALA A 855 -4.85 26.73 -2.29
N LEU A 856 -4.72 27.27 -1.08
CA LEU A 856 -5.84 27.84 -0.33
C LEU A 856 -6.50 28.99 -1.09
N ILE A 857 -5.71 29.97 -1.54
CA ILE A 857 -6.22 31.14 -2.27
C ILE A 857 -6.92 30.70 -3.55
N TRP A 858 -6.29 29.80 -4.31
CA TRP A 858 -6.83 29.27 -5.56
C TRP A 858 -8.15 28.49 -5.40
N ASN A 859 -8.22 27.55 -4.46
CA ASN A 859 -9.42 26.75 -4.28
C ASN A 859 -10.57 27.57 -3.64
N THR A 860 -10.25 28.59 -2.84
CA THR A 860 -11.24 29.57 -2.36
C THR A 860 -11.79 30.41 -3.53
N TYR A 861 -10.93 30.82 -4.46
CA TYR A 861 -11.32 31.53 -5.69
C TYR A 861 -12.22 30.67 -6.59
N LEU A 862 -11.82 29.42 -6.88
CA LEU A 862 -12.64 28.51 -7.69
C LEU A 862 -13.99 28.19 -7.05
N ALA A 863 -14.05 28.00 -5.73
CA ALA A 863 -15.32 27.82 -5.03
C ALA A 863 -16.27 29.02 -5.23
N ALA A 864 -15.75 30.25 -5.11
CA ALA A 864 -16.52 31.47 -5.35
C ALA A 864 -17.03 31.60 -6.79
N VAL A 865 -16.26 31.15 -7.79
CA VAL A 865 -16.69 31.10 -9.20
C VAL A 865 -17.79 30.03 -9.40
N LEU A 866 -17.66 28.83 -8.82
CA LEU A 866 -18.62 27.74 -8.97
C LEU A 866 -19.97 27.95 -8.23
N PHE A 867 -20.03 28.89 -7.30
CA PHE A 867 -21.29 29.38 -6.72
C PHE A 867 -22.02 30.40 -7.61
N SER A 868 -21.36 30.92 -8.64
CA SER A 868 -21.93 31.97 -9.49
C SER A 868 -22.93 31.40 -10.50
N PRO A 869 -24.02 32.12 -10.83
CA PRO A 869 -24.83 31.78 -12.00
C PRO A 869 -24.04 31.99 -13.30
N ILE A 870 -24.31 31.14 -14.28
CA ILE A 870 -23.65 31.16 -15.60
C ILE A 870 -24.39 32.11 -16.57
N GLN A 871 -25.61 32.54 -16.22
CA GLN A 871 -26.46 33.40 -17.05
C GLN A 871 -27.06 34.55 -16.23
N PHE A 872 -27.08 35.74 -16.83
CA PHE A 872 -27.56 36.99 -16.26
C PHE A 872 -28.53 37.66 -17.25
N PRO A 873 -29.62 38.30 -16.79
CA PRO A 873 -30.04 38.47 -15.39
C PRO A 873 -30.45 37.14 -14.74
N VAL A 874 -30.31 37.08 -13.41
CA VAL A 874 -30.54 35.87 -12.63
C VAL A 874 -32.04 35.72 -12.34
N SER A 875 -32.62 34.61 -12.77
CA SER A 875 -34.02 34.23 -12.56
C SER A 875 -34.10 32.87 -11.86
N ALA A 876 -35.30 32.39 -11.52
CA ALA A 876 -35.46 31.02 -11.01
C ALA A 876 -35.06 29.92 -12.02
N GLU A 877 -34.95 30.26 -13.31
CA GLU A 877 -34.56 29.34 -14.39
C GLU A 877 -33.07 29.44 -14.75
N THR A 878 -32.38 30.52 -14.35
CA THR A 878 -30.93 30.73 -14.58
C THR A 878 -30.08 30.73 -13.30
N PHE A 879 -30.71 30.62 -12.12
CA PHE A 879 -30.03 30.54 -10.84
C PHE A 879 -29.25 29.22 -10.69
N ASN A 880 -27.96 29.33 -10.32
CA ASN A 880 -27.14 28.16 -10.01
C ASN A 880 -27.43 27.68 -8.58
N TYR A 881 -28.20 26.60 -8.46
CA TYR A 881 -28.59 26.04 -7.17
C TYR A 881 -27.44 25.34 -6.42
N SER A 882 -26.20 25.31 -6.95
CA SER A 882 -25.03 24.76 -6.25
C SER A 882 -24.84 25.36 -4.85
N SER A 883 -25.10 26.66 -4.70
CA SER A 883 -25.03 27.40 -3.43
C SER A 883 -26.04 26.89 -2.39
N VAL A 884 -27.29 26.67 -2.82
CA VAL A 884 -28.38 26.16 -1.98
C VAL A 884 -28.17 24.69 -1.63
N ILE A 885 -27.76 23.86 -2.60
CA ILE A 885 -27.48 22.44 -2.42
C ILE A 885 -26.30 22.26 -1.45
N PHE A 886 -25.18 22.97 -1.68
CA PHE A 886 -24.02 22.96 -0.79
C PHE A 886 -24.36 23.47 0.62
N GLY A 887 -25.16 24.54 0.72
CA GLY A 887 -25.68 25.04 1.99
C GLY A 887 -26.47 23.97 2.75
N ALA A 888 -27.39 23.27 2.08
CA ALA A 888 -28.18 22.20 2.65
C ALA A 888 -27.32 21.00 3.11
N ILE A 889 -26.35 20.55 2.29
CA ILE A 889 -25.40 19.48 2.67
C ILE A 889 -24.56 19.91 3.88
N THR A 890 -24.11 21.17 3.91
CA THR A 890 -23.29 21.70 5.02
C THR A 890 -24.11 21.78 6.31
N ILE A 891 -25.35 22.29 6.26
CA ILE A 891 -26.27 22.33 7.41
C ILE A 891 -26.57 20.90 7.88
N PHE A 892 -26.83 19.96 6.98
CA PHE A 892 -27.05 18.56 7.32
C PHE A 892 -25.82 17.91 7.96
N GLY A 893 -24.61 18.20 7.47
CA GLY A 893 -23.35 17.76 8.06
C GLY A 893 -23.11 18.35 9.46
N LEU A 894 -23.44 19.63 9.68
CA LEU A 894 -23.36 20.29 10.99
C LEU A 894 -24.38 19.71 11.99
N LEU A 895 -25.63 19.50 11.58
CA LEU A 895 -26.65 18.86 12.41
C LEU A 895 -26.25 17.41 12.75
N SER A 896 -25.78 16.65 11.75
CA SER A 896 -25.30 15.29 11.94
C SER A 896 -24.08 15.22 12.87
N TRP A 897 -23.19 16.22 12.83
CA TRP A 897 -22.08 16.35 13.78
C TRP A 897 -22.57 16.63 15.21
N LEU A 898 -23.55 17.53 15.38
CA LEU A 898 -24.16 17.83 16.69
C LEU A 898 -24.88 16.62 17.30
N PHE A 899 -25.59 15.82 16.49
CA PHE A 899 -26.31 14.63 16.96
C PHE A 899 -25.44 13.36 17.04
N THR A 900 -24.22 13.36 16.50
CA THR A 900 -23.29 12.24 16.61
C THR A 900 -22.45 12.37 17.88
N PRO A 901 -22.53 11.41 18.82
CA PRO A 901 -21.69 11.38 20.01
C PRO A 901 -20.18 11.37 19.70
N GLU A 902 -19.37 11.97 20.58
CA GLU A 902 -17.92 12.11 20.37
C GLU A 902 -17.14 10.80 20.48
N ASP A 903 -17.69 9.80 21.17
CA ASP A 903 -17.13 8.44 21.21
C ASP A 903 -17.20 7.74 19.85
N ARG A 904 -18.19 8.05 19.01
CA ARG A 904 -18.48 7.23 17.83
C ARG A 904 -17.60 7.54 16.61
N TRP A 905 -17.18 8.79 16.44
CA TRP A 905 -16.55 9.22 15.20
C TRP A 905 -15.43 10.24 15.36
N LEU A 906 -14.26 9.89 14.78
CA LEU A 906 -12.96 10.58 14.92
C LEU A 906 -12.79 11.26 16.29
N PRO A 907 -12.74 10.48 17.39
CA PRO A 907 -12.64 11.04 18.73
C PRO A 907 -11.41 11.95 18.85
N ALA A 908 -11.52 13.07 19.56
CA ALA A 908 -10.43 14.05 19.70
C ALA A 908 -9.11 13.43 20.22
N ALA A 909 -9.20 12.35 21.00
CA ALA A 909 -8.07 11.56 21.50
C ALA A 909 -7.31 10.74 20.43
N ARG A 910 -7.84 10.59 19.20
CA ARG A 910 -7.09 10.03 18.05
C ARG A 910 -6.42 11.13 17.22
N LEU A 911 -7.05 12.31 17.13
CA LEU A 911 -6.59 13.38 16.24
C LEU A 911 -5.21 13.89 16.65
N GLY A 912 -4.29 13.92 15.69
CA GLY A 912 -2.89 14.24 15.94
C GLY A 912 -2.11 13.16 16.71
N LYS A 913 -2.56 11.90 16.79
CA LYS A 913 -1.67 10.79 17.23
C LYS A 913 -0.51 10.56 16.26
N ILE A 914 -0.65 10.97 14.99
CA ILE A 914 0.45 11.06 14.02
C ILE A 914 1.63 11.87 14.60
N ARG A 915 1.37 12.90 15.44
CA ARG A 915 2.43 13.72 16.07
C ARG A 915 3.30 12.91 17.03
N GLU A 916 2.70 11.94 17.73
CA GLU A 916 3.37 11.07 18.69
C GLU A 916 4.11 9.93 17.97
N ILE A 917 3.55 9.43 16.87
CA ILE A 917 4.18 8.44 15.97
C ILE A 917 5.39 9.05 15.24
N ASP A 918 5.23 10.24 14.65
CA ASP A 918 6.31 10.98 13.99
C ASP A 918 7.41 11.37 14.97
N ALA A 919 7.08 11.69 16.23
CA ALA A 919 8.07 11.95 17.27
C ALA A 919 8.84 10.67 17.63
N ALA A 920 8.16 9.55 17.90
CA ALA A 920 8.80 8.28 18.25
C ALA A 920 9.68 7.72 17.12
N LEU A 921 9.26 7.88 15.86
CA LEU A 921 10.07 7.54 14.68
C LEU A 921 11.30 8.44 14.57
N ASN A 922 11.15 9.76 14.73
CA ASN A 922 12.28 10.68 14.65
C ASN A 922 13.28 10.51 15.81
N GLU A 923 12.82 10.26 17.05
CA GLU A 923 13.70 9.92 18.18
C GLU A 923 14.56 8.69 17.87
N SER A 924 14.01 7.65 17.23
CA SER A 924 14.79 6.46 16.83
C SER A 924 15.89 6.77 15.80
N THR A 925 15.78 7.88 15.06
CA THR A 925 16.80 8.33 14.09
C THR A 925 17.76 9.39 14.64
N SER A 926 17.38 10.13 15.69
CA SER A 926 18.22 11.17 16.31
C SER A 926 19.00 10.68 17.53
N SER A 927 18.67 9.50 18.08
CA SER A 927 19.37 8.90 19.22
C SER A 927 20.54 7.96 18.84
N SER A 928 21.06 8.06 17.61
CA SER A 928 22.25 7.33 17.15
C SER A 928 23.43 8.32 16.95
N PRO A 929 24.43 8.34 17.85
CA PRO A 929 25.66 9.13 17.72
C PRO A 929 26.78 8.43 16.92
#